data_AF-A0A0W0TKQ1-F1
#
_entry.id   AF-A0A0W0TKQ1-F1
#
_cell.length_a   1.000
_cell.length_b   1.000
_cell.length_c   1.000
_cell.angle_alpha   90.00
_cell.angle_beta   90.00
_cell.angle_gamma   90.00
#
_symmetry.space_group_name_H-M   'P 1'
#
loop_
_entity.id
_entity.type
_entity.pdbx_description
1 polymer ?
#
loop_
_entity_poly.entity_id
_entity_poly.type
_entity_poly.pdbx_seq_one_letter_code
_entity_poly.pdbx_strand_id
1 'polypeptide(L)'
;MTLYEIRQLLNDYHKKIHFQSYHRIEQLRHYLHQFAGEADEYELTAKDVLDLMKAIPKLVGDNKDLPPIDKLKQSLDTHFLFWIYSVLNDAGLIDEAAFTEIYNLPPEGRQQLVYFLCEFPPQSDLLLGILTFAAKKTNLSEKIESCLRFFQERKQLAFAALALLASKAHEAHCLLKTLNALDSLNCLNEAAFESLTARDSLYQVDEMLDLIRQLNIPATRELVDAIAASSSLNYLVEILPVVLASGKVTLTQSMLIGLLNKDFKFFFVRRSVLMRLGQYDLLNNQTWHYVLKHDVFLVKQILDILAAASLAKGSEALLNRIMSKTIDGYDLVQSLGYLQKAGVLNQQSLESCLQLLPKSPAVSPKKDLLHVFHQLDEAGFMITEPQLTLLFSLSSANIRRLHNRVVNLIHNKQLNPHSFAEALQRTSEKLPPVKEVVADKKSRKVSGAARSQVCVNNGHSFFTSHDKHYDEGGFGKVKKGFPSADAPEPVYSIKKLYEKDKGTAQREGIREVKHHHLLGRQAFYYTLKGITYIVAEWQKGKGLHCYSVDELKKIHMKNRLACLRDGLAQLNTLHEHARVHGDIKEQNFILDFNASSMKLIDFGGSHRQASEKPFAYTPAYADPRISGDHYGRDMYAMGIVAMQLFPELYTVSVDALTTRFKANKVRPTVIEQAVLFLIAAMMRSDFDKRCTSEAALSYCDKLLKAAVLDRNVLEEIKNATITRPNKTVEDVLRM
;
A
#
# COMPACT_ATOMS: atom_id res chain seq x y z
N MET A 1 -9.56 7.70 76.55
CA MET A 1 -9.96 7.48 77.96
C MET A 1 -9.83 8.79 78.68
N THR A 2 -10.84 9.20 79.42
CA THR A 2 -10.82 10.46 80.19
C THR A 2 -10.37 10.22 81.62
N LEU A 3 -9.85 11.26 82.28
CA LEU A 3 -9.56 11.18 83.72
C LEU A 3 -10.81 10.87 84.54
N TYR A 4 -11.98 11.35 84.10
CA TYR A 4 -13.26 11.01 84.69
C TYR A 4 -13.47 9.50 84.78
N GLU A 5 -13.23 8.76 83.69
CA GLU A 5 -13.41 7.31 83.66
C GLU A 5 -12.53 6.62 84.71
N ILE A 6 -11.25 6.98 84.81
CA ILE A 6 -10.33 6.37 85.80
C ILE A 6 -10.69 6.78 87.24
N ARG A 7 -11.02 8.05 87.49
CA ARG A 7 -11.43 8.55 88.80
C ARG A 7 -12.73 7.90 89.26
N GLN A 8 -13.69 7.68 88.35
CA GLN A 8 -14.92 6.95 88.65
C GLN A 8 -14.65 5.49 88.99
N LEU A 9 -13.70 4.82 88.34
CA LEU A 9 -13.31 3.45 88.70
C LEU A 9 -12.77 3.36 90.13
N LEU A 10 -11.92 4.30 90.56
CA LEU A 10 -11.44 4.38 91.94
C LEU A 10 -12.56 4.73 92.94
N ASN A 11 -13.44 5.66 92.57
CA ASN A 11 -14.56 6.04 93.43
C ASN A 11 -15.57 4.89 93.61
N ASP A 12 -15.87 4.15 92.54
CA ASP A 12 -16.70 2.94 92.58
C ASP A 12 -16.06 1.84 93.43
N TYR A 13 -14.73 1.70 93.38
CA TYR A 13 -14.00 0.76 94.24
C TYR A 13 -14.15 1.11 95.72
N HIS A 14 -13.91 2.37 96.08
CA HIS A 14 -14.04 2.85 97.46
C HIS A 14 -15.45 2.67 98.02
N LYS A 15 -16.47 2.74 97.16
CA LYS A 15 -17.87 2.53 97.55
C LYS A 15 -18.22 1.05 97.79
N LYS A 16 -17.50 0.09 97.19
CA LYS A 16 -17.91 -1.34 97.17
C LYS A 16 -17.13 -2.26 98.10
N ILE A 17 -15.89 -1.94 98.48
CA ILE A 17 -15.06 -2.85 99.29
C ILE A 17 -14.49 -2.08 100.48
N HIS A 18 -14.88 -2.49 101.69
CA HIS A 18 -14.53 -1.76 102.90
C HIS A 18 -13.17 -2.13 103.55
N PHE A 19 -12.46 -3.20 103.17
CA PHE A 19 -11.33 -3.66 104.02
C PHE A 19 -10.11 -4.36 103.39
N GLN A 20 -9.83 -4.25 102.09
CA GLN A 20 -8.53 -4.71 101.56
C GLN A 20 -7.85 -3.63 100.71
N SER A 21 -6.70 -3.14 101.19
CA SER A 21 -5.77 -2.32 100.41
C SER A 21 -5.05 -3.25 99.44
N TYR A 22 -5.44 -3.21 98.18
CA TYR A 22 -4.69 -3.89 97.14
C TYR A 22 -3.61 -2.95 96.63
N HIS A 23 -2.37 -3.42 96.66
CA HIS A 23 -1.18 -2.71 96.17
C HIS A 23 -1.41 -2.04 94.79
N ARG A 24 -2.18 -2.68 93.90
CA ARG A 24 -2.49 -2.16 92.56
C ARG A 24 -3.38 -0.91 92.56
N ILE A 25 -4.31 -0.80 93.51
CA ILE A 25 -5.16 0.39 93.67
C ILE A 25 -4.34 1.56 94.23
N GLU A 26 -3.40 1.30 95.13
CA GLU A 26 -2.47 2.33 95.61
C GLU A 26 -1.53 2.80 94.50
N GLN A 27 -1.07 1.90 93.62
CA GLN A 27 -0.32 2.28 92.42
C GLN A 27 -1.15 3.16 91.47
N LEU A 28 -2.42 2.81 91.23
CA LEU A 28 -3.32 3.63 90.41
C LEU A 28 -3.57 5.01 91.05
N ARG A 29 -3.73 5.05 92.37
CA ARG A 29 -3.91 6.30 93.13
C ARG A 29 -2.65 7.17 93.07
N HIS A 30 -1.48 6.57 93.23
CA HIS A 30 -0.20 7.27 93.11
C HIS A 30 -0.02 7.84 91.69
N TYR A 31 -0.33 7.03 90.67
CA TYR A 31 -0.31 7.47 89.29
C TYR A 31 -1.26 8.65 89.04
N LEU A 32 -2.50 8.63 89.57
CA LEU A 32 -3.45 9.74 89.37
C LEU A 32 -3.06 11.03 90.09
N HIS A 33 -2.18 10.99 91.08
CA HIS A 33 -1.73 12.18 91.78
C HIS A 33 -1.05 13.19 90.82
N GLN A 34 -0.44 12.71 89.74
CA GLN A 34 0.17 13.61 88.75
C GLN A 34 -0.87 14.46 87.99
N PHE A 35 -2.13 14.02 87.96
CA PHE A 35 -3.24 14.74 87.33
C PHE A 35 -4.12 15.49 88.34
N ALA A 36 -3.65 15.73 89.56
CA ALA A 36 -4.49 16.36 90.61
C ALA A 36 -5.04 17.75 90.20
N GLY A 37 -4.35 18.47 89.31
CA GLY A 37 -4.79 19.76 88.77
C GLY A 37 -5.60 19.70 87.47
N GLU A 38 -5.74 18.53 86.85
CA GLU A 38 -6.43 18.39 85.56
C GLU A 38 -7.92 18.13 85.73
N ALA A 39 -8.71 18.70 84.82
CA ALA A 39 -10.17 18.53 84.79
C ALA A 39 -10.57 17.08 84.47
N ASP A 40 -11.76 16.67 84.92
CA ASP A 40 -12.31 15.33 84.66
C ASP A 40 -12.43 15.03 83.15
N GLU A 41 -12.62 16.07 82.33
CA GLU A 41 -12.74 16.00 80.86
C GLU A 41 -11.40 15.79 80.14
N TYR A 42 -10.26 15.82 80.85
CA TYR A 42 -8.94 15.62 80.25
C TYR A 42 -8.85 14.23 79.60
N GLU A 43 -8.58 14.22 78.30
CA GLU A 43 -8.28 13.00 77.55
C GLU A 43 -6.82 12.62 77.74
N LEU A 44 -6.58 11.40 78.22
CA LEU A 44 -5.23 10.90 78.42
C LEU A 44 -4.48 10.85 77.09
N THR A 45 -3.27 11.42 77.07
CA THR A 45 -2.35 11.31 75.95
C THR A 45 -1.79 9.89 75.86
N ALA A 46 -1.16 9.55 74.73
CA ALA A 46 -0.47 8.26 74.59
C ALA A 46 0.58 8.04 75.68
N LYS A 47 1.34 9.09 76.03
CA LYS A 47 2.33 9.07 77.10
C LYS A 47 1.67 8.79 78.45
N ASP A 48 0.54 9.43 78.75
CA ASP A 48 -0.19 9.19 79.99
C ASP A 48 -0.61 7.72 80.09
N VAL A 49 -1.25 7.20 79.04
CA VAL A 49 -1.70 5.79 79.04
C VAL A 49 -0.51 4.81 79.10
N LEU A 50 0.61 5.12 78.46
CA LEU A 50 1.84 4.33 78.58
C LEU A 50 2.39 4.34 80.00
N ASP A 51 2.47 5.52 80.62
CA ASP A 51 2.94 5.69 81.99
C ASP A 51 1.98 4.99 82.98
N LEU A 52 0.67 4.96 82.69
CA LEU A 52 -0.32 4.20 83.44
C LEU A 52 -0.05 2.70 83.36
N MET A 53 0.21 2.18 82.16
CA MET A 53 0.53 0.77 81.93
C MET A 53 1.86 0.36 82.58
N LYS A 54 2.85 1.25 82.58
CA LYS A 54 4.15 1.05 83.27
C LYS A 54 4.02 1.13 84.79
N ALA A 55 3.23 2.07 85.31
CA ALA A 55 3.01 2.26 86.75
C ALA A 55 2.23 1.11 87.39
N ILE A 56 1.49 0.34 86.58
CA ILE A 56 0.73 -0.83 87.02
C ILE A 56 1.18 -2.08 86.21
N PRO A 57 2.45 -2.53 86.34
CA PRO A 57 3.05 -3.50 85.41
C PRO A 57 2.50 -4.93 85.50
N LYS A 58 1.54 -5.22 86.40
CA LYS A 58 0.90 -6.55 86.56
C LYS A 58 -0.62 -6.52 86.34
N LEU A 59 -1.10 -5.83 85.31
CA LEU A 59 -2.44 -6.04 84.74
C LEU A 59 -2.58 -7.40 83.98
N VAL A 60 -1.48 -8.17 83.88
CA VAL A 60 -1.35 -9.42 83.09
C VAL A 60 -1.52 -10.72 83.92
N GLY A 61 -1.67 -10.66 85.26
CA GLY A 61 -1.86 -11.87 86.09
C GLY A 61 -3.34 -12.28 86.24
N ASP A 62 -3.63 -13.58 86.20
CA ASP A 62 -4.95 -14.28 86.27
C ASP A 62 -5.80 -14.07 87.54
N ASN A 63 -5.70 -12.92 88.21
CA ASN A 63 -6.51 -12.63 89.39
C ASN A 63 -7.81 -11.92 88.99
N LYS A 64 -8.89 -12.71 88.90
CA LYS A 64 -10.29 -12.30 88.66
C LYS A 64 -10.93 -11.46 89.79
N ASP A 65 -10.13 -10.94 90.72
CA ASP A 65 -10.62 -10.50 92.04
C ASP A 65 -10.62 -8.97 92.24
N LEU A 66 -10.35 -8.17 91.20
CA LEU A 66 -10.41 -6.69 91.32
C LEU A 66 -11.28 -6.07 90.22
N PRO A 67 -12.60 -5.92 90.47
CA PRO A 67 -13.54 -5.33 89.51
C PRO A 67 -13.11 -3.99 88.90
N PRO A 68 -12.46 -3.03 89.60
CA PRO A 68 -12.05 -1.76 89.00
C PRO A 68 -10.81 -1.88 88.12
N ILE A 69 -9.87 -2.76 88.48
CA ILE A 69 -8.69 -3.04 87.66
C ILE A 69 -9.12 -3.82 86.41
N ASP A 70 -10.06 -4.75 86.56
CA ASP A 70 -10.67 -5.47 85.44
C ASP A 70 -11.46 -4.54 84.52
N LYS A 71 -12.20 -3.55 85.07
CA LYS A 71 -12.86 -2.52 84.28
C LYS A 71 -11.87 -1.57 83.58
N LEU A 72 -10.78 -1.18 84.25
CA LEU A 72 -9.72 -0.36 83.64
C LEU A 72 -9.05 -1.13 82.50
N LYS A 73 -8.73 -2.40 82.75
CA LYS A 73 -8.23 -3.34 81.75
C LYS A 73 -9.20 -3.49 80.60
N GLN A 74 -10.48 -3.75 80.86
CA GLN A 74 -11.53 -3.81 79.84
C GLN A 74 -11.62 -2.52 79.04
N SER A 75 -11.50 -1.35 79.67
CA SER A 75 -11.55 -0.06 78.97
C SER A 75 -10.33 0.16 78.06
N LEU A 76 -9.13 -0.25 78.50
CA LEU A 76 -7.92 -0.25 77.65
C LEU A 76 -7.98 -1.35 76.56
N ASP A 77 -8.58 -2.50 76.88
CA ASP A 77 -8.78 -3.65 75.98
C ASP A 77 -9.93 -3.45 74.99
N THR A 78 -10.86 -2.50 75.25
CA THR A 78 -11.97 -2.14 74.33
C THR A 78 -11.41 -1.72 72.96
N HIS A 79 -10.13 -1.34 72.90
CA HIS A 79 -9.41 -1.08 71.67
C HIS A 79 -8.05 -1.79 71.57
N PHE A 80 -7.90 -2.93 72.24
CA PHE A 80 -6.71 -3.78 72.22
C PHE A 80 -5.40 -3.15 72.71
N LEU A 81 -5.42 -1.92 73.24
CA LEU A 81 -4.21 -1.20 73.64
C LEU A 81 -3.43 -1.95 74.71
N PHE A 82 -4.15 -2.53 75.68
CA PHE A 82 -3.52 -3.25 76.77
C PHE A 82 -2.90 -4.57 76.31
N TRP A 83 -3.61 -5.34 75.48
CA TRP A 83 -3.04 -6.54 74.85
C TRP A 83 -1.78 -6.20 74.02
N ILE A 84 -1.86 -5.20 73.14
CA ILE A 84 -0.73 -4.80 72.26
C ILE A 84 0.46 -4.38 73.11
N TYR A 85 0.23 -3.56 74.13
CA TYR A 85 1.27 -3.14 75.07
C TYR A 85 1.93 -4.34 75.75
N SER A 86 1.16 -5.30 76.27
CA SER A 86 1.72 -6.48 76.95
C SER A 86 2.65 -7.25 76.02
N VAL A 87 2.19 -7.56 74.81
CA VAL A 87 2.96 -8.33 73.83
C VAL A 87 4.25 -7.61 73.44
N LEU A 88 4.20 -6.31 73.20
CA LEU A 88 5.38 -5.52 72.81
C LEU A 88 6.31 -5.24 73.99
N ASN A 89 5.77 -5.03 75.19
CA ASN A 89 6.53 -4.84 76.42
C ASN A 89 7.31 -6.10 76.79
N ASP A 90 6.67 -7.28 76.71
CA ASP A 90 7.30 -8.56 77.00
C ASP A 90 8.43 -8.87 76.00
N ALA A 91 8.33 -8.34 74.78
CA ALA A 91 9.38 -8.40 73.78
C ALA A 91 10.47 -7.31 73.92
N GLY A 92 10.29 -6.34 74.81
CA GLY A 92 11.22 -5.21 74.98
C GLY A 92 11.17 -4.19 73.84
N LEU A 93 10.04 -4.11 73.12
CA LEU A 93 9.89 -3.34 71.89
C LEU A 93 8.92 -2.16 72.00
N ILE A 94 8.37 -1.91 73.19
CA ILE A 94 7.51 -0.75 73.43
C ILE A 94 8.29 0.40 74.06
N ASP A 95 8.45 1.47 73.31
CA ASP A 95 8.88 2.77 73.82
C ASP A 95 7.76 3.81 73.68
N GLU A 96 8.03 5.05 74.07
CA GLU A 96 7.05 6.14 73.99
C GLU A 96 6.62 6.43 72.56
N ALA A 97 7.54 6.34 71.60
CA ALA A 97 7.26 6.60 70.19
C ALA A 97 6.36 5.51 69.59
N ALA A 98 6.73 4.24 69.77
CA ALA A 98 5.96 3.09 69.31
C ALA A 98 4.55 3.06 69.94
N PHE A 99 4.45 3.32 71.25
CA PHE A 99 3.15 3.38 71.90
C PHE A 99 2.30 4.57 71.40
N THR A 100 2.91 5.72 71.11
CA THR A 100 2.21 6.86 70.55
C THR A 100 1.61 6.54 69.18
N GLU A 101 2.35 5.87 68.32
CA GLU A 101 1.82 5.40 67.04
C GLU A 101 0.63 4.44 67.24
N ILE A 102 0.77 3.45 68.13
CA ILE A 102 -0.29 2.47 68.45
C ILE A 102 -1.53 3.15 69.03
N TYR A 103 -1.32 4.11 69.91
CA TYR A 103 -2.38 4.89 70.53
C TYR A 103 -3.11 5.76 69.51
N ASN A 104 -2.43 6.25 68.48
CA ASN A 104 -3.07 7.04 67.43
C ASN A 104 -3.74 6.19 66.35
N LEU A 105 -3.52 4.87 66.32
CA LEU A 105 -4.23 3.97 65.41
C LEU A 105 -5.75 4.01 65.67
N PRO A 106 -6.59 3.99 64.62
CA PRO A 106 -8.02 3.79 64.81
C PRO A 106 -8.29 2.38 65.37
N PRO A 107 -9.48 2.11 65.97
CA PRO A 107 -9.81 0.80 66.53
C PRO A 107 -9.57 -0.37 65.56
N GLU A 108 -9.91 -0.20 64.29
CA GLU A 108 -9.67 -1.21 63.25
C GLU A 108 -8.17 -1.43 63.00
N GLY A 109 -7.37 -0.37 63.05
CA GLY A 109 -5.91 -0.44 62.92
C GLY A 109 -5.27 -1.16 64.10
N ARG A 110 -5.73 -0.90 65.33
CA ARG A 110 -5.28 -1.64 66.52
C ARG A 110 -5.69 -3.12 66.45
N GLN A 111 -6.91 -3.41 66.00
CA GLN A 111 -7.35 -4.79 65.76
C GLN A 111 -6.46 -5.50 64.74
N GLN A 112 -6.09 -4.83 63.65
CA GLN A 112 -5.14 -5.37 62.66
C GLN A 112 -3.75 -5.57 63.25
N LEU A 113 -3.28 -4.65 64.09
CA LEU A 113 -2.01 -4.79 64.79
C LEU A 113 -2.01 -6.01 65.72
N VAL A 114 -3.09 -6.23 66.48
CA VAL A 114 -3.26 -7.45 67.28
C VAL A 114 -3.13 -8.68 66.42
N TYR A 115 -3.87 -8.68 65.30
CA TYR A 115 -3.86 -9.78 64.37
C TYR A 115 -2.44 -10.07 63.85
N PHE A 116 -1.68 -9.04 63.46
CA PHE A 116 -0.28 -9.20 63.05
C PHE A 116 0.61 -9.69 64.19
N LEU A 117 0.46 -9.17 65.41
CA LEU A 117 1.29 -9.58 66.54
C LEU A 117 0.99 -11.00 67.05
N CYS A 118 -0.22 -11.52 66.80
CA CYS A 118 -0.55 -12.92 67.05
C CYS A 118 0.18 -13.86 66.07
N GLU A 119 0.32 -13.44 64.81
CA GLU A 119 0.89 -14.25 63.73
C GLU A 119 2.42 -14.12 63.63
N PHE A 120 2.92 -12.91 63.91
CA PHE A 120 4.33 -12.54 63.75
C PHE A 120 4.89 -12.13 65.12
N PRO A 121 5.85 -12.90 65.68
CA PRO A 121 6.53 -12.51 66.90
C PRO A 121 7.14 -11.12 66.73
N PRO A 122 6.93 -10.20 67.68
CA PRO A 122 7.42 -8.85 67.54
C PRO A 122 8.96 -8.85 67.58
N GLN A 123 9.57 -8.27 66.55
CA GLN A 123 11.01 -8.05 66.43
C GLN A 123 11.26 -6.55 66.22
N SER A 124 12.33 -6.01 66.80
CA SER A 124 12.64 -4.58 66.76
C SER A 124 12.64 -4.01 65.35
N ASP A 125 13.21 -4.76 64.42
CA ASP A 125 13.47 -4.29 63.06
C ASP A 125 12.21 -4.39 62.17
N LEU A 126 11.18 -5.11 62.63
CA LEU A 126 9.92 -5.33 61.90
C LEU A 126 8.77 -4.48 62.43
N LEU A 127 8.83 -4.09 63.71
CA LEU A 127 7.72 -3.43 64.41
C LEU A 127 7.28 -2.14 63.71
N LEU A 128 8.22 -1.29 63.31
CA LEU A 128 7.91 -0.02 62.63
C LEU A 128 7.13 -0.24 61.31
N GLY A 129 7.50 -1.28 60.56
CA GLY A 129 6.79 -1.67 59.35
C GLY A 129 5.37 -2.13 59.66
N ILE A 130 5.20 -3.04 60.61
CA ILE A 130 3.90 -3.58 61.06
C ILE A 130 2.97 -2.46 61.56
N LEU A 131 3.50 -1.51 62.34
CA LEU A 131 2.75 -0.33 62.80
C LEU A 131 2.29 0.55 61.65
N THR A 132 3.18 0.79 60.67
CA THR A 132 2.84 1.55 59.46
C THR A 132 1.70 0.88 58.67
N PHE A 133 1.63 -0.46 58.64
CA PHE A 133 0.53 -1.17 57.99
C PHE A 133 -0.78 -1.08 58.76
N ALA A 134 -0.73 -1.28 60.08
CA ALA A 134 -1.88 -1.15 60.96
C ALA A 134 -2.52 0.25 60.88
N ALA A 135 -1.72 1.29 60.60
CA ALA A 135 -2.21 2.65 60.41
C ALA A 135 -2.97 2.86 59.08
N LYS A 136 -2.70 2.05 58.05
CA LYS A 136 -3.32 2.21 56.73
C LYS A 136 -4.70 1.57 56.73
N LYS A 137 -5.76 2.41 56.80
CA LYS A 137 -7.16 2.00 56.56
C LYS A 137 -7.32 1.38 55.17
N THR A 138 -7.13 0.06 55.07
CA THR A 138 -7.28 -0.66 53.80
C THR A 138 -8.14 -1.89 54.00
N ASN A 139 -9.10 -2.10 53.09
CA ASN A 139 -9.87 -3.35 52.96
C ASN A 139 -9.00 -4.52 52.45
N LEU A 140 -7.66 -4.39 52.52
CA LEU A 140 -6.68 -5.31 51.96
C LEU A 140 -5.91 -6.08 53.04
N SER A 141 -6.36 -6.04 54.30
CA SER A 141 -5.69 -6.65 55.44
C SER A 141 -5.36 -8.13 55.23
N GLU A 142 -6.30 -8.92 54.68
CA GLU A 142 -6.07 -10.34 54.37
C GLU A 142 -4.95 -10.57 53.33
N LYS A 143 -4.80 -9.64 52.37
CA LYS A 143 -3.75 -9.75 51.34
C LYS A 143 -2.40 -9.29 51.85
N ILE A 144 -2.36 -8.22 52.66
CA ILE A 144 -1.15 -7.76 53.34
C ILE A 144 -0.63 -8.86 54.28
N GLU A 145 -1.53 -9.47 55.05
CA GLU A 145 -1.25 -10.64 55.88
C GLU A 145 -0.69 -11.80 55.06
N SER A 146 -1.33 -12.13 53.93
CA SER A 146 -0.84 -13.20 53.05
C SER A 146 0.59 -12.93 52.56
N CYS A 147 0.94 -11.68 52.27
CA CYS A 147 2.32 -11.29 51.93
C CYS A 147 3.28 -11.44 53.11
N LEU A 148 2.88 -11.04 54.32
CA LEU A 148 3.70 -11.20 55.52
C LEU A 148 3.97 -12.68 55.85
N ARG A 149 2.93 -13.52 55.80
CA ARG A 149 3.06 -14.99 55.97
C ARG A 149 3.99 -15.56 54.92
N PHE A 150 3.82 -15.16 53.66
CA PHE A 150 4.70 -15.57 52.58
C PHE A 150 6.17 -15.25 52.86
N PHE A 151 6.49 -14.02 53.29
CA PHE A 151 7.87 -13.65 53.64
C PHE A 151 8.42 -14.45 54.82
N GLN A 152 7.60 -14.68 55.85
CA GLN A 152 7.99 -15.43 57.04
C GLN A 152 8.28 -16.90 56.71
N GLU A 153 7.40 -17.57 55.97
CA GLU A 153 7.56 -18.97 55.55
C GLU A 153 8.83 -19.20 54.74
N ARG A 154 9.24 -18.21 53.94
CA ARG A 154 10.47 -18.24 53.13
C ARG A 154 11.71 -17.68 53.82
N LYS A 155 11.59 -17.25 55.09
CA LYS A 155 12.68 -16.59 55.84
C LYS A 155 13.25 -15.37 55.10
N GLN A 156 12.40 -14.64 54.38
CA GLN A 156 12.72 -13.42 53.62
C GLN A 156 12.08 -12.17 54.26
N LEU A 157 11.58 -12.30 55.49
CA LEU A 157 11.00 -11.18 56.23
C LEU A 157 12.12 -10.27 56.74
N ALA A 158 12.48 -9.28 55.93
CA ALA A 158 13.54 -8.31 56.18
C ALA A 158 13.07 -6.89 55.83
N PHE A 159 13.92 -5.89 56.07
CA PHE A 159 13.57 -4.48 55.91
C PHE A 159 13.13 -4.16 54.46
N ALA A 160 13.81 -4.68 53.43
CA ALA A 160 13.42 -4.40 52.04
C ALA A 160 12.07 -5.05 51.68
N ALA A 161 11.77 -6.25 52.21
CA ALA A 161 10.47 -6.90 52.03
C ALA A 161 9.33 -6.08 52.66
N LEU A 162 9.55 -5.55 53.86
CA LEU A 162 8.60 -4.66 54.53
C LEU A 162 8.45 -3.33 53.80
N ALA A 163 9.54 -2.76 53.29
CA ALA A 163 9.52 -1.53 52.49
C ALA A 163 8.74 -1.71 51.17
N LEU A 164 8.92 -2.85 50.50
CA LEU A 164 8.16 -3.23 49.31
C LEU A 164 6.67 -3.35 49.64
N LEU A 165 6.32 -4.09 50.68
CA LEU A 165 4.94 -4.24 51.11
C LEU A 165 4.35 -2.87 51.50
N ALA A 166 5.12 -2.00 52.14
CA ALA A 166 4.68 -0.67 52.60
C ALA A 166 4.38 0.25 51.43
N SER A 167 5.27 0.28 50.44
CA SER A 167 5.09 1.07 49.22
C SER A 167 3.98 0.52 48.32
N LYS A 168 3.75 -0.80 48.31
CA LYS A 168 2.80 -1.51 47.43
C LYS A 168 1.57 -2.07 48.14
N ALA A 169 1.27 -1.61 49.35
CA ALA A 169 0.12 -2.07 50.13
C ALA A 169 -1.21 -1.93 49.37
N HIS A 170 -1.36 -0.85 48.58
CA HIS A 170 -2.54 -0.61 47.76
C HIS A 170 -2.69 -1.59 46.58
N GLU A 171 -1.61 -2.30 46.22
CA GLU A 171 -1.53 -3.34 45.19
C GLU A 171 -1.23 -4.72 45.79
N ALA A 172 -1.57 -4.95 47.07
CA ALA A 172 -1.20 -6.18 47.79
C ALA A 172 -1.59 -7.49 47.07
N HIS A 173 -2.68 -7.48 46.30
CA HIS A 173 -3.07 -8.62 45.47
C HIS A 173 -2.05 -8.92 44.35
N CYS A 174 -1.57 -7.88 43.66
CA CYS A 174 -0.54 -8.01 42.62
C CYS A 174 0.79 -8.40 43.26
N LEU A 175 1.14 -7.77 44.39
CA LEU A 175 2.37 -8.07 45.12
C LEU A 175 2.47 -9.55 45.48
N LEU A 176 1.42 -10.14 46.05
CA LEU A 176 1.44 -11.56 46.42
C LEU A 176 1.69 -12.45 45.20
N LYS A 177 1.09 -12.16 44.05
CA LYS A 177 1.35 -12.91 42.81
C LYS A 177 2.80 -12.73 42.35
N THR A 178 3.30 -11.50 42.36
CA THR A 178 4.69 -11.19 42.01
C THR A 178 5.68 -11.95 42.90
N LEU A 179 5.43 -11.98 44.21
CA LEU A 179 6.26 -12.71 45.17
C LEU A 179 6.27 -14.21 44.90
N ASN A 180 5.10 -14.81 44.68
CA ASN A 180 5.00 -16.22 44.30
C ASN A 180 5.75 -16.52 42.99
N ALA A 181 5.66 -15.63 42.00
CA ALA A 181 6.38 -15.78 40.74
C ALA A 181 7.90 -15.70 40.94
N LEU A 182 8.40 -14.74 41.74
CA LEU A 182 9.82 -14.63 42.09
C LEU A 182 10.35 -15.87 42.83
N ASP A 183 9.58 -16.40 43.79
CA ASP A 183 9.92 -17.62 44.52
C ASP A 183 10.01 -18.83 43.59
N SER A 184 9.04 -18.97 42.68
CA SER A 184 9.04 -20.05 41.68
C SER A 184 10.25 -20.00 40.73
N LEU A 185 10.83 -18.81 40.55
CA LEU A 185 12.02 -18.55 39.74
C LEU A 185 13.33 -18.60 40.55
N ASN A 186 13.27 -18.86 41.86
CA ASN A 186 14.39 -18.80 42.79
C ASN A 186 15.13 -17.45 42.80
N CYS A 187 14.43 -16.34 42.57
CA CYS A 187 14.99 -14.99 42.58
C CYS A 187 14.43 -14.09 43.70
N LEU A 188 13.73 -14.69 44.67
CA LEU A 188 13.24 -14.02 45.87
C LEU A 188 14.41 -13.66 46.81
N ASN A 189 14.85 -12.39 46.80
CA ASN A 189 15.93 -11.85 47.63
C ASN A 189 15.80 -10.34 47.84
N GLU A 190 16.62 -9.77 48.74
CA GLU A 190 16.62 -8.32 49.08
C GLU A 190 16.71 -7.41 47.85
N ALA A 191 17.59 -7.73 46.89
CA ALA A 191 17.78 -6.90 45.70
C ALA A 191 16.51 -6.86 44.83
N ALA A 192 15.79 -7.97 44.71
CA ALA A 192 14.51 -8.00 44.00
C ALA A 192 13.45 -7.13 44.71
N PHE A 193 13.45 -7.10 46.04
CA PHE A 193 12.52 -6.27 46.81
C PHE A 193 12.80 -4.77 46.62
N GLU A 194 14.07 -4.37 46.68
CA GLU A 194 14.50 -2.99 46.44
C GLU A 194 14.07 -2.52 45.05
N SER A 195 14.33 -3.33 44.02
CA SER A 195 13.98 -2.98 42.64
C SER A 195 12.46 -2.83 42.46
N LEU A 196 11.66 -3.77 42.98
CA LEU A 196 10.20 -3.66 42.91
C LEU A 196 9.63 -2.49 43.73
N THR A 197 10.31 -2.08 44.80
CA THR A 197 9.92 -0.92 45.62
C THR A 197 10.03 0.37 44.81
N ALA A 198 11.07 0.48 43.98
CA ALA A 198 11.31 1.66 43.14
C ALA A 198 10.34 1.79 41.94
N ARG A 199 9.64 0.71 41.57
CA ARG A 199 8.67 0.72 40.47
C ARG A 199 7.38 1.40 40.89
N ASP A 200 6.71 2.18 40.04
CA ASP A 200 5.46 2.87 40.40
C ASP A 200 4.26 1.92 40.60
N SER A 201 4.08 0.91 39.74
CA SER A 201 2.98 -0.06 39.83
C SER A 201 3.45 -1.49 39.56
N LEU A 202 2.91 -2.47 40.29
CA LEU A 202 3.21 -3.89 40.11
C LEU A 202 2.36 -4.58 39.05
N TYR A 203 1.48 -3.85 38.37
CA TYR A 203 0.63 -4.39 37.32
C TYR A 203 1.47 -5.12 36.25
N GLN A 204 1.12 -6.39 35.99
CA GLN A 204 1.73 -7.30 35.01
C GLN A 204 3.18 -7.73 35.29
N VAL A 205 3.73 -7.43 36.47
CA VAL A 205 5.06 -7.95 36.87
C VAL A 205 4.99 -9.46 37.07
N ASP A 206 3.95 -9.97 37.72
CA ASP A 206 3.69 -11.40 37.89
C ASP A 206 3.55 -12.13 36.55
N GLU A 207 2.73 -11.59 35.64
CA GLU A 207 2.54 -12.14 34.30
C GLU A 207 3.87 -12.19 33.53
N MET A 208 4.70 -11.15 33.63
CA MET A 208 6.01 -11.10 33.00
C MET A 208 6.96 -12.17 33.56
N LEU A 209 6.98 -12.36 34.89
CA LEU A 209 7.79 -13.39 35.54
C LEU A 209 7.32 -14.81 35.15
N ASP A 210 6.01 -15.03 35.06
CA ASP A 210 5.45 -16.28 34.57
C ASP A 210 5.86 -16.58 33.12
N LEU A 211 5.91 -15.57 32.26
CA LEU A 211 6.39 -15.71 30.88
C LEU A 211 7.90 -16.02 30.84
N ILE A 212 8.72 -15.40 31.69
CA ILE A 212 10.15 -15.70 31.82
C ILE A 212 10.37 -17.17 32.19
N ARG A 213 9.57 -17.66 33.14
CA ARG A 213 9.56 -19.07 33.54
C ARG A 213 9.23 -19.99 32.37
N GLN A 214 8.18 -19.69 31.61
CA GLN A 214 7.79 -20.47 30.43
C GLN A 214 8.87 -20.48 29.34
N LEU A 215 9.63 -19.40 29.22
CA LEU A 215 10.77 -19.28 28.31
C LEU A 215 12.04 -20.01 28.79
N ASN A 216 12.05 -20.56 30.01
CA ASN A 216 13.23 -21.11 30.67
C ASN A 216 14.42 -20.12 30.71
N ILE A 217 14.13 -18.82 30.86
CA ILE A 217 15.17 -17.79 30.98
C ILE A 217 15.54 -17.64 32.47
N PRO A 218 16.84 -17.70 32.83
CA PRO A 218 17.26 -17.46 34.21
C PRO A 218 16.86 -16.07 34.71
N ALA A 219 16.17 -16.01 35.85
CA ALA A 219 15.76 -14.77 36.49
C ALA A 219 16.91 -14.14 37.28
N THR A 220 17.87 -13.53 36.56
CA THR A 220 18.99 -12.82 37.17
C THR A 220 18.55 -11.49 37.78
N ARG A 221 19.37 -10.95 38.70
CA ARG A 221 19.16 -9.61 39.27
C ARG A 221 18.98 -8.55 38.19
N GLU A 222 19.84 -8.55 37.17
CA GLU A 222 19.76 -7.60 36.05
C GLU A 222 18.41 -7.64 35.33
N LEU A 223 17.81 -8.83 35.18
CA LEU A 223 16.50 -8.98 34.56
C LEU A 223 15.39 -8.44 35.46
N VAL A 224 15.46 -8.71 36.77
CA VAL A 224 14.49 -8.17 37.74
C VAL A 224 14.56 -6.64 37.80
N ASP A 225 15.77 -6.08 37.81
CA ASP A 225 15.99 -4.63 37.79
C ASP A 225 15.42 -4.01 36.50
N ALA A 226 15.60 -4.68 35.35
CA ALA A 226 15.02 -4.24 34.08
C ALA A 226 13.49 -4.31 34.05
N ILE A 227 12.88 -5.34 34.65
CA ILE A 227 11.41 -5.44 34.79
C ILE A 227 10.91 -4.29 35.65
N ALA A 228 11.57 -4.07 36.80
CA ALA A 228 11.22 -3.01 37.72
C ALA A 228 11.23 -1.63 37.05
N ALA A 229 12.28 -1.34 36.26
CA ALA A 229 12.46 -0.07 35.57
C ALA A 229 11.59 0.12 34.30
N SER A 230 10.99 -0.94 33.75
CA SER A 230 10.32 -0.86 32.45
C SER A 230 8.94 -0.21 32.50
N SER A 231 8.75 0.90 31.77
CA SER A 231 7.44 1.53 31.57
C SER A 231 6.59 0.87 30.48
N SER A 232 7.15 -0.10 29.74
CA SER A 232 6.51 -0.74 28.57
C SER A 232 6.09 -2.19 28.83
N LEU A 233 6.05 -2.60 30.10
CA LEU A 233 5.83 -3.99 30.53
C LEU A 233 4.55 -4.59 29.95
N ASN A 234 3.47 -3.81 29.91
CA ASN A 234 2.17 -4.22 29.41
C ASN A 234 2.19 -4.68 27.95
N TYR A 235 2.95 -4.00 27.10
CA TYR A 235 3.08 -4.39 25.69
C TYR A 235 3.86 -5.69 25.54
N LEU A 236 4.89 -5.91 26.36
CA LEU A 236 5.68 -7.14 26.32
C LEU A 236 4.87 -8.34 26.77
N VAL A 237 4.09 -8.19 27.84
CA VAL A 237 3.20 -9.24 28.33
C VAL A 237 2.13 -9.63 27.30
N GLU A 238 1.70 -8.71 26.44
CA GLU A 238 0.79 -9.04 25.34
C GLU A 238 1.49 -9.68 24.13
N ILE A 239 2.77 -9.38 23.89
CA ILE A 239 3.51 -9.86 22.72
C ILE A 239 4.13 -11.25 22.96
N LEU A 240 4.74 -11.45 24.13
CA LEU A 240 5.51 -12.67 24.43
C LEU A 240 4.70 -13.97 24.33
N PRO A 241 3.41 -14.04 24.73
CA PRO A 241 2.60 -15.22 24.50
C PRO A 241 2.52 -15.64 23.02
N VAL A 242 2.49 -14.66 22.11
CA VAL A 242 2.49 -14.95 20.66
C VAL A 242 3.84 -15.46 20.19
N VAL A 243 4.93 -14.92 20.74
CA VAL A 243 6.29 -15.39 20.46
C VAL A 243 6.47 -16.83 20.96
N LEU A 244 5.97 -17.13 22.16
CA LEU A 244 5.96 -18.46 22.75
C LEU A 244 5.16 -19.46 21.93
N ALA A 245 3.93 -19.07 21.55
CA ALA A 245 3.05 -19.92 20.76
C ALA A 245 3.61 -20.29 19.38
N SER A 246 4.49 -19.46 18.81
CA SER A 246 5.09 -19.79 17.51
C SER A 246 6.13 -20.92 17.60
N GLY A 247 6.80 -21.10 18.74
CA GLY A 247 7.87 -22.09 18.94
C GLY A 247 9.10 -21.91 18.04
N LYS A 248 9.11 -20.92 17.14
CA LYS A 248 10.12 -20.67 16.11
C LYS A 248 11.05 -19.50 16.44
N VAL A 249 10.84 -18.86 17.60
CA VAL A 249 11.65 -17.74 18.09
C VAL A 249 12.37 -18.14 19.36
N THR A 250 13.68 -17.91 19.40
CA THR A 250 14.52 -18.18 20.56
C THR A 250 14.86 -16.86 21.25
N LEU A 251 14.27 -16.63 22.43
CA LEU A 251 14.55 -15.43 23.23
C LEU A 251 15.68 -15.70 24.22
N THR A 252 16.68 -14.83 24.25
CA THR A 252 17.73 -14.83 25.28
C THR A 252 17.42 -13.81 26.38
N GLN A 253 18.06 -13.98 27.55
CA GLN A 253 17.98 -12.99 28.63
C GLN A 253 18.39 -11.59 28.17
N SER A 254 19.50 -11.47 27.43
CA SER A 254 20.00 -10.18 26.93
C SER A 254 19.03 -9.50 25.97
N MET A 255 18.35 -10.28 25.12
CA MET A 255 17.30 -9.75 24.24
C MET A 255 16.13 -9.22 25.05
N LEU A 256 15.71 -9.95 26.09
CA LEU A 256 14.57 -9.55 26.91
C LEU A 256 14.85 -8.28 27.72
N ILE A 257 16.02 -8.18 28.35
CA ILE A 257 16.49 -6.95 29.02
C ILE A 257 16.53 -5.79 28.03
N GLY A 258 17.07 -6.02 26.83
CA GLY A 258 17.13 -5.01 25.78
C GLY A 258 15.75 -4.51 25.32
N LEU A 259 14.71 -5.36 25.40
CA LEU A 259 13.33 -5.00 25.10
C LEU A 259 12.65 -4.26 26.25
N LEU A 260 12.88 -4.69 27.50
CA LEU A 260 12.35 -4.03 28.69
C LEU A 260 12.83 -2.58 28.80
N ASN A 261 14.05 -2.30 28.33
CA ASN A 261 14.63 -0.95 28.29
C ASN A 261 14.11 -0.08 27.12
N LYS A 262 13.14 -0.54 26.32
CA LYS A 262 12.54 0.25 25.24
C LYS A 262 11.34 1.06 25.71
N ASP A 263 11.14 2.21 25.08
CA ASP A 263 9.98 3.06 25.30
C ASP A 263 8.70 2.48 24.65
N PHE A 264 7.55 3.09 24.96
CA PHE A 264 6.28 2.64 24.41
C PHE A 264 6.19 2.76 22.88
N LYS A 265 6.86 3.79 22.29
CA LYS A 265 6.80 4.06 20.84
C LYS A 265 7.41 2.91 20.05
N PHE A 266 8.44 2.27 20.62
CA PHE A 266 9.03 1.07 20.04
C PHE A 266 7.98 -0.02 19.80
N PHE A 267 7.07 -0.24 20.75
CA PHE A 267 6.13 -1.38 20.71
C PHE A 267 4.87 -1.12 19.90
N PHE A 268 4.38 0.12 19.83
CA PHE A 268 3.05 0.42 19.30
C PHE A 268 2.74 -0.22 17.92
N VAL A 269 3.60 0.01 16.92
CA VAL A 269 3.41 -0.57 15.57
C VAL A 269 3.85 -2.04 15.53
N ARG A 270 4.94 -2.37 16.23
CA ARG A 270 5.56 -3.71 16.20
C ARG A 270 4.66 -4.77 16.81
N ARG A 271 3.94 -4.43 17.88
CA ARG A 271 2.97 -5.31 18.53
C ARG A 271 2.01 -5.87 17.50
N SER A 272 1.31 -5.01 16.76
CA SER A 272 0.30 -5.46 15.79
C SER A 272 0.89 -6.36 14.70
N VAL A 273 2.10 -6.07 14.24
CA VAL A 273 2.79 -6.90 13.23
C VAL A 273 3.15 -8.27 13.80
N LEU A 274 3.74 -8.32 15.00
CA LEU A 274 4.13 -9.56 15.67
C LEU A 274 2.92 -10.45 15.96
N MET A 275 1.82 -9.86 16.46
CA MET A 275 0.56 -10.57 16.70
C MET A 275 0.04 -11.24 15.41
N ARG A 276 0.03 -10.51 14.28
CA ARG A 276 -0.40 -11.06 13.00
C ARG A 276 0.53 -12.14 12.48
N LEU A 277 1.84 -11.92 12.56
CA LEU A 277 2.81 -12.94 12.14
C LEU A 277 2.61 -14.24 12.92
N GLY A 278 2.37 -14.16 14.23
CA GLY A 278 2.06 -15.34 15.04
C GLY A 278 0.72 -16.01 14.66
N GLN A 279 -0.33 -15.22 14.45
CA GLN A 279 -1.65 -15.73 14.04
C GLN A 279 -1.59 -16.58 12.76
N TYR A 280 -0.70 -16.23 11.83
CA TYR A 280 -0.53 -16.93 10.55
C TYR A 280 0.64 -17.90 10.50
N ASP A 281 1.26 -18.22 11.65
CA ASP A 281 2.41 -19.12 11.77
C ASP A 281 3.66 -18.67 10.95
N LEU A 282 3.82 -17.35 10.76
CA LEU A 282 4.91 -16.72 10.02
C LEU A 282 5.99 -16.12 10.94
N LEU A 283 5.80 -16.16 12.27
CA LEU A 283 6.73 -15.58 13.23
C LEU A 283 7.89 -16.54 13.56
N ASN A 284 9.08 -16.24 13.04
CA ASN A 284 10.34 -16.94 13.25
C ASN A 284 11.47 -15.97 13.66
N ASN A 285 12.64 -16.48 14.03
CA ASN A 285 13.79 -15.64 14.44
C ASN A 285 14.13 -14.51 13.44
N GLN A 286 14.06 -14.79 12.13
CA GLN A 286 14.39 -13.80 11.10
C GLN A 286 13.37 -12.66 11.05
N THR A 287 12.07 -12.99 10.98
CA THR A 287 10.97 -12.01 10.97
C THR A 287 10.91 -11.23 12.26
N TRP A 288 11.13 -11.89 13.40
CA TRP A 288 11.27 -11.25 14.72
C TRP A 288 12.36 -10.17 14.71
N HIS A 289 13.59 -10.53 14.35
CA HIS A 289 14.71 -9.58 14.32
C HIS A 289 14.47 -8.42 13.34
N TYR A 290 13.87 -8.71 12.17
CA TYR A 290 13.53 -7.67 11.21
C TYR A 290 12.54 -6.66 11.80
N VAL A 291 11.46 -7.15 12.41
CA VAL A 291 10.43 -6.29 13.02
C VAL A 291 11.01 -5.40 14.10
N LEU A 292 11.92 -5.91 14.94
CA LEU A 292 12.56 -5.11 15.98
C LEU A 292 13.50 -4.03 15.44
N LYS A 293 14.11 -4.24 14.27
CA LYS A 293 15.15 -3.36 13.72
C LYS A 293 14.65 -2.30 12.74
N HIS A 294 13.53 -2.56 12.05
CA HIS A 294 13.08 -1.74 10.91
C HIS A 294 11.72 -1.06 11.17
N ASP A 295 11.38 -0.10 10.30
CA ASP A 295 10.00 0.40 10.19
C ASP A 295 9.17 -0.64 9.42
N VAL A 296 8.12 -1.12 10.07
CA VAL A 296 7.27 -2.22 9.60
C VAL A 296 5.84 -1.79 9.30
N PHE A 297 5.59 -0.48 9.18
CA PHE A 297 4.24 0.01 8.87
C PHE A 297 3.67 -0.59 7.58
N LEU A 298 4.46 -0.63 6.50
CA LEU A 298 4.05 -1.24 5.24
C LEU A 298 3.81 -2.75 5.37
N VAL A 299 4.64 -3.46 6.15
CA VAL A 299 4.46 -4.89 6.41
C VAL A 299 3.11 -5.14 7.10
N LYS A 300 2.74 -4.29 8.07
CA LYS A 300 1.43 -4.35 8.71
C LYS A 300 0.30 -4.23 7.69
N GLN A 301 0.34 -3.21 6.85
CA GLN A 301 -0.70 -2.97 5.84
C GLN A 301 -0.83 -4.15 4.86
N ILE A 302 0.29 -4.69 4.40
CA ILE A 302 0.31 -5.88 3.54
C ILE A 302 -0.35 -7.06 4.25
N LEU A 303 0.03 -7.34 5.51
CA LEU A 303 -0.58 -8.42 6.28
C LEU A 303 -2.08 -8.20 6.54
N ASP A 304 -2.52 -6.95 6.76
CA ASP A 304 -3.93 -6.59 6.91
C ASP A 304 -4.72 -6.94 5.64
N ILE A 305 -4.20 -6.56 4.47
CA ILE A 305 -4.82 -6.82 3.16
C ILE A 305 -4.86 -8.32 2.87
N LEU A 306 -3.75 -9.03 3.07
CA LEU A 306 -3.66 -10.46 2.83
C LEU A 306 -4.53 -11.27 3.79
N ALA A 307 -4.65 -10.84 5.04
CA ALA A 307 -5.57 -11.45 6.01
C ALA A 307 -7.02 -11.35 5.54
N ALA A 308 -7.44 -10.17 5.09
CA ALA A 308 -8.80 -9.95 4.59
C ALA A 308 -9.09 -10.73 3.29
N ALA A 309 -8.06 -11.04 2.49
CA ALA A 309 -8.15 -11.92 1.33
C ALA A 309 -7.93 -13.41 1.63
N SER A 310 -7.74 -13.81 2.90
CA SER A 310 -7.41 -15.19 3.31
C SER A 310 -6.10 -15.75 2.69
N LEU A 311 -5.15 -14.88 2.36
CA LEU A 311 -3.85 -15.22 1.73
C LEU A 311 -2.66 -15.15 2.70
N ALA A 312 -2.86 -14.66 3.93
CA ALA A 312 -1.75 -14.39 4.85
C ALA A 312 -0.89 -15.64 5.15
N LYS A 313 -1.50 -16.82 5.37
CA LYS A 313 -0.80 -18.08 5.73
C LYS A 313 0.23 -18.53 4.68
N GLY A 314 0.08 -18.14 3.40
CA GLY A 314 0.98 -18.51 2.29
C GLY A 314 2.04 -17.46 1.93
N SER A 315 2.15 -16.37 2.69
CA SER A 315 2.90 -15.17 2.28
C SER A 315 4.38 -15.15 2.67
N GLU A 316 4.97 -16.26 3.13
CA GLU A 316 6.36 -16.32 3.59
C GLU A 316 7.37 -15.85 2.52
N ALA A 317 7.18 -16.28 1.27
CA ALA A 317 8.05 -15.87 0.16
C ALA A 317 8.00 -14.35 -0.07
N LEU A 318 6.84 -13.71 0.11
CA LEU A 318 6.70 -12.26 0.01
C LEU A 318 7.42 -11.56 1.17
N LEU A 319 7.22 -12.02 2.41
CA LEU A 319 7.91 -11.46 3.58
C LEU A 319 9.43 -11.54 3.41
N ASN A 320 9.96 -12.66 2.95
CA ASN A 320 11.39 -12.82 2.67
C ASN A 320 11.90 -11.80 1.64
N ARG A 321 11.09 -11.47 0.62
CA ARG A 321 11.43 -10.43 -0.37
C ARG A 321 11.43 -9.01 0.21
N ILE A 322 10.47 -8.69 1.08
CA ILE A 322 10.44 -7.39 1.79
C ILE A 322 11.65 -7.28 2.73
N MET A 323 11.94 -8.34 3.49
CA MET A 323 13.04 -8.33 4.46
C MET A 323 14.41 -8.18 3.81
N SER A 324 14.60 -8.80 2.64
CA SER A 324 15.81 -8.66 1.82
C SER A 324 15.89 -7.33 1.05
N LYS A 325 14.90 -6.44 1.22
CA LYS A 325 14.77 -5.16 0.48
C LYS A 325 14.79 -5.33 -1.04
N THR A 326 14.32 -6.49 -1.53
CA THR A 326 14.21 -6.77 -2.97
C THR A 326 12.94 -6.16 -3.58
N ILE A 327 12.01 -5.68 -2.75
CA ILE A 327 10.78 -5.02 -3.16
C ILE A 327 10.58 -3.76 -2.31
N ASP A 328 10.16 -2.67 -2.95
CA ASP A 328 9.54 -1.53 -2.26
C ASP A 328 8.06 -1.83 -1.99
N GLY A 329 7.66 -1.79 -0.72
CA GLY A 329 6.32 -2.13 -0.28
C GLY A 329 5.25 -1.10 -0.66
N TYR A 330 5.63 0.14 -1.02
CA TYR A 330 4.65 1.22 -1.24
C TYR A 330 3.70 0.92 -2.42
N ASP A 331 4.27 0.66 -3.61
CA ASP A 331 3.48 0.35 -4.81
C ASP A 331 2.68 -0.95 -4.65
N LEU A 332 3.21 -1.89 -3.87
CA LEU A 332 2.57 -3.17 -3.60
C LEU A 332 1.36 -3.00 -2.69
N VAL A 333 1.43 -2.19 -1.62
CA VAL A 333 0.28 -1.94 -0.72
C VAL A 333 -0.90 -1.39 -1.52
N GLN A 334 -0.67 -0.37 -2.36
CA GLN A 334 -1.73 0.24 -3.16
C GLN A 334 -2.35 -0.76 -4.13
N SER A 335 -1.52 -1.53 -4.83
CA SER A 335 -1.98 -2.52 -5.80
C SER A 335 -2.77 -3.65 -5.13
N LEU A 336 -2.27 -4.20 -4.02
CA LEU A 336 -2.97 -5.26 -3.28
C LEU A 336 -4.27 -4.74 -2.68
N GLY A 337 -4.28 -3.52 -2.13
CA GLY A 337 -5.48 -2.88 -1.58
C GLY A 337 -6.55 -2.71 -2.65
N TYR A 338 -6.18 -2.22 -3.83
CA TYR A 338 -7.09 -2.13 -4.97
C TYR A 338 -7.65 -3.49 -5.39
N LEU A 339 -6.78 -4.49 -5.60
CA LEU A 339 -7.21 -5.84 -6.02
C LEU A 339 -8.13 -6.51 -4.99
N GLN A 340 -7.85 -6.28 -3.70
CA GLN A 340 -8.69 -6.77 -2.61
C GLN A 340 -10.06 -6.11 -2.65
N LYS A 341 -10.12 -4.77 -2.76
CA LYS A 341 -11.36 -4.00 -2.89
C LYS A 341 -12.17 -4.46 -4.11
N ALA A 342 -11.48 -4.77 -5.22
CA ALA A 342 -12.08 -5.27 -6.45
C ALA A 342 -12.53 -6.73 -6.38
N GLY A 343 -12.26 -7.45 -5.28
CA GLY A 343 -12.66 -8.84 -5.11
C GLY A 343 -11.89 -9.81 -6.02
N VAL A 344 -10.75 -9.41 -6.56
CA VAL A 344 -9.94 -10.20 -7.51
C VAL A 344 -8.56 -10.56 -6.95
N LEU A 345 -8.27 -10.21 -5.69
CA LEU A 345 -7.05 -10.63 -5.00
C LEU A 345 -7.15 -12.09 -4.54
N ASN A 346 -6.51 -12.98 -5.29
CA ASN A 346 -6.26 -14.38 -4.97
C ASN A 346 -4.76 -14.73 -5.05
N GLN A 347 -4.38 -15.97 -4.73
CA GLN A 347 -2.98 -16.42 -4.73
C GLN A 347 -2.29 -16.19 -6.09
N GLN A 348 -2.97 -16.48 -7.20
CA GLN A 348 -2.43 -16.30 -8.54
C GLN A 348 -2.19 -14.81 -8.87
N SER A 349 -3.13 -13.94 -8.50
CA SER A 349 -2.99 -12.49 -8.71
C SER A 349 -1.88 -11.90 -7.84
N LEU A 350 -1.72 -12.38 -6.60
CA LEU A 350 -0.63 -12.00 -5.69
C LEU A 350 0.72 -12.36 -6.32
N GLU A 351 0.89 -13.61 -6.76
CA GLU A 351 2.10 -14.06 -7.44
C GLU A 351 2.39 -13.26 -8.71
N SER A 352 1.35 -12.94 -9.48
CA SER A 352 1.47 -12.11 -10.68
C SER A 352 1.95 -10.70 -10.35
N CYS A 353 1.39 -10.05 -9.33
CA CYS A 353 1.87 -8.75 -8.83
C CYS A 353 3.34 -8.81 -8.37
N LEU A 354 3.71 -9.86 -7.64
CA LEU A 354 5.08 -10.08 -7.19
C LEU A 354 6.08 -10.23 -8.34
N GLN A 355 5.67 -10.77 -9.48
CA GLN A 355 6.49 -10.88 -10.69
C GLN A 355 6.69 -9.52 -11.40
N LEU A 356 5.81 -8.54 -11.20
CA LEU A 356 5.96 -7.19 -11.79
C LEU A 356 7.06 -6.38 -11.11
N LEU A 357 7.30 -6.65 -9.83
CA LEU A 357 8.28 -5.95 -9.01
C LEU A 357 9.67 -6.51 -9.30
N PRO A 358 10.63 -5.65 -9.69
CA PRO A 358 11.95 -6.10 -10.13
C PRO A 358 12.71 -6.77 -8.97
N LYS A 359 13.65 -7.66 -9.29
CA LYS A 359 14.57 -8.27 -8.30
C LYS A 359 15.72 -7.31 -7.90
N SER A 360 15.84 -6.16 -8.55
CA SER A 360 16.91 -5.17 -8.45
C SER A 360 16.31 -3.76 -8.62
N PRO A 361 16.90 -2.68 -8.06
CA PRO A 361 16.38 -1.31 -8.18
C PRO A 361 16.28 -0.73 -9.61
N ALA A 362 16.59 -1.51 -10.66
CA ALA A 362 16.34 -1.11 -12.04
C ALA A 362 14.83 -1.03 -12.35
N VAL A 363 14.45 -0.02 -13.13
CA VAL A 363 13.06 0.21 -13.58
C VAL A 363 12.50 -1.04 -14.25
N SER A 364 11.55 -1.72 -13.59
CA SER A 364 10.82 -2.82 -14.21
C SER A 364 9.92 -2.27 -15.31
N PRO A 365 10.00 -2.76 -16.55
CA PRO A 365 9.16 -2.30 -17.64
C PRO A 365 7.68 -2.70 -17.45
N LYS A 366 7.30 -3.36 -16.35
CA LYS A 366 5.90 -3.62 -15.97
C LYS A 366 5.43 -2.83 -14.73
N LYS A 367 6.23 -1.89 -14.20
CA LYS A 367 5.80 -1.00 -13.10
C LYS A 367 4.57 -0.16 -13.48
N ASP A 368 4.41 0.14 -14.75
CA ASP A 368 3.26 0.86 -15.30
C ASP A 368 1.91 0.19 -14.97
N LEU A 369 1.87 -1.14 -14.76
CA LEU A 369 0.64 -1.84 -14.40
C LEU A 369 0.22 -1.54 -12.95
N LEU A 370 1.17 -1.35 -12.04
CA LEU A 370 0.88 -0.94 -10.67
C LEU A 370 0.28 0.48 -10.65
N HIS A 371 0.79 1.36 -11.51
CA HIS A 371 0.23 2.70 -11.69
C HIS A 371 -1.18 2.64 -12.29
N VAL A 372 -1.44 1.73 -13.24
CA VAL A 372 -2.80 1.52 -13.75
C VAL A 372 -3.75 1.15 -12.60
N PHE A 373 -3.38 0.24 -11.70
CA PHE A 373 -4.23 -0.10 -10.54
C PHE A 373 -4.50 1.12 -9.65
N HIS A 374 -3.48 1.93 -9.36
CA HIS A 374 -3.66 3.17 -8.61
C HIS A 374 -4.63 4.14 -9.29
N GLN A 375 -4.44 4.39 -10.59
CA GLN A 375 -5.31 5.28 -11.37
C GLN A 375 -6.76 4.79 -11.41
N LEU A 376 -6.97 3.47 -11.48
CA LEU A 376 -8.31 2.89 -11.43
C LEU A 376 -8.94 3.04 -10.04
N ASP A 377 -8.17 2.88 -8.96
CA ASP A 377 -8.68 3.08 -7.60
C ASP A 377 -9.07 4.54 -7.34
N GLU A 378 -8.23 5.50 -7.75
CA GLU A 378 -8.52 6.94 -7.67
C GLU A 378 -9.79 7.32 -8.45
N ALA A 379 -10.02 6.66 -9.58
CA ALA A 379 -11.23 6.86 -10.38
C ALA A 379 -12.45 6.07 -9.86
N GLY A 380 -12.31 5.27 -8.80
CA GLY A 380 -13.37 4.41 -8.28
C GLY A 380 -13.81 3.32 -9.27
N PHE A 381 -12.94 2.93 -10.20
CA PHE A 381 -13.24 1.95 -11.23
C PHE A 381 -12.80 0.55 -10.83
N MET A 382 -13.68 -0.44 -11.00
CA MET A 382 -13.42 -1.83 -10.58
C MET A 382 -13.26 -2.74 -11.78
N ILE A 383 -12.18 -3.52 -11.80
CA ILE A 383 -11.94 -4.54 -12.82
C ILE A 383 -12.54 -5.89 -12.43
N THR A 384 -12.82 -6.69 -13.45
CA THR A 384 -13.24 -8.09 -13.32
C THR A 384 -12.05 -9.05 -13.42
N GLU A 385 -12.24 -10.30 -13.00
CA GLU A 385 -11.19 -11.33 -13.08
C GLU A 385 -10.70 -11.59 -14.53
N PRO A 386 -11.57 -11.70 -15.57
CA PRO A 386 -11.10 -11.83 -16.95
C PRO A 386 -10.26 -10.63 -17.43
N GLN A 387 -10.62 -9.41 -17.00
CA GLN A 387 -9.83 -8.22 -17.31
C GLN A 387 -8.46 -8.28 -16.63
N LEU A 388 -8.40 -8.71 -15.36
CA LEU A 388 -7.15 -8.89 -14.64
C LEU A 388 -6.22 -9.92 -15.31
N THR A 389 -6.76 -11.08 -15.72
CA THR A 389 -5.99 -12.08 -16.47
C THR A 389 -5.43 -11.49 -17.76
N LEU A 390 -6.23 -10.75 -18.52
CA LEU A 390 -5.78 -10.09 -19.74
C LEU A 390 -4.68 -9.05 -19.44
N LEU A 391 -4.83 -8.24 -18.39
CA LEU A 391 -3.84 -7.24 -17.97
C LEU A 391 -2.46 -7.87 -17.67
N PHE A 392 -2.42 -8.97 -16.90
CA PHE A 392 -1.16 -9.65 -16.60
C PHE A 392 -0.50 -10.29 -17.84
N SER A 393 -1.30 -10.67 -18.84
CA SER A 393 -0.81 -11.21 -20.12
C SER A 393 -0.20 -10.16 -21.06
N LEU A 394 -0.43 -8.87 -20.80
CA LEU A 394 0.09 -7.80 -21.65
C LEU A 394 1.61 -7.72 -21.59
N SER A 395 2.21 -7.37 -22.74
CA SER A 395 3.62 -6.98 -22.80
C SER A 395 3.81 -5.59 -22.18
N SER A 396 5.03 -5.26 -21.76
CA SER A 396 5.37 -3.93 -21.22
C SER A 396 4.95 -2.77 -22.13
N ALA A 397 5.18 -2.89 -23.44
CA ALA A 397 4.75 -1.87 -24.39
C ALA A 397 3.22 -1.72 -24.45
N ASN A 398 2.48 -2.81 -24.29
CA ASN A 398 1.02 -2.75 -24.22
C ASN A 398 0.53 -2.18 -22.89
N ILE A 399 1.19 -2.48 -21.77
CA ILE A 399 0.84 -1.86 -20.48
C ILE A 399 1.00 -0.34 -20.55
N ARG A 400 2.10 0.17 -21.12
CA ARG A 400 2.29 1.62 -21.36
C ARG A 400 1.18 2.23 -22.21
N ARG A 401 0.79 1.57 -23.30
CA ARG A 401 -0.32 2.01 -24.15
C ARG A 401 -1.63 2.09 -23.37
N LEU A 402 -1.92 1.05 -22.58
CA LEU A 402 -3.13 1.03 -21.77
C LEU A 402 -3.10 2.13 -20.72
N HIS A 403 -1.97 2.31 -20.04
CA HIS A 403 -1.79 3.37 -19.05
C HIS A 403 -2.14 4.74 -19.63
N ASN A 404 -1.56 5.12 -20.77
CA ASN A 404 -1.84 6.40 -21.41
C ASN A 404 -3.32 6.55 -21.77
N ARG A 405 -3.96 5.49 -22.29
CA ARG A 405 -5.39 5.48 -22.62
C ARG A 405 -6.26 5.64 -21.38
N VAL A 406 -5.95 4.93 -20.30
CA VAL A 406 -6.68 5.01 -19.03
C VAL A 406 -6.56 6.41 -18.42
N VAL A 407 -5.36 6.99 -18.40
CA VAL A 407 -5.14 8.37 -17.94
C VAL A 407 -5.95 9.37 -18.78
N ASN A 408 -5.93 9.23 -20.11
CA ASN A 408 -6.72 10.08 -20.99
C ASN A 408 -8.23 9.94 -20.74
N LEU A 409 -8.73 8.72 -20.54
CA LEU A 409 -10.13 8.47 -20.19
C LEU A 409 -10.50 9.09 -18.83
N ILE A 410 -9.65 8.98 -17.82
CA ILE A 410 -9.87 9.57 -16.49
C ILE A 410 -9.90 11.10 -16.61
N HIS A 411 -8.89 11.71 -17.25
CA HIS A 411 -8.79 13.16 -17.41
C HIS A 411 -10.01 13.76 -18.12
N ASN A 412 -10.55 13.07 -19.12
CA ASN A 412 -11.73 13.50 -19.86
C ASN A 412 -13.05 13.04 -19.22
N LYS A 413 -13.04 12.41 -18.03
CA LYS A 413 -14.22 11.87 -17.34
C LYS A 413 -15.04 10.88 -18.18
N GLN A 414 -14.35 10.06 -18.96
CA GLN A 414 -14.91 9.08 -19.87
C GLN A 414 -14.58 7.63 -19.51
N LEU A 415 -13.88 7.39 -18.40
CA LEU A 415 -13.63 6.04 -17.92
C LEU A 415 -14.94 5.41 -17.43
N ASN A 416 -15.36 4.32 -18.09
CA ASN A 416 -16.51 3.49 -17.74
C ASN A 416 -16.25 2.06 -18.26
N PRO A 417 -17.10 1.05 -17.91
CA PRO A 417 -16.82 -0.33 -18.28
C PRO A 417 -16.65 -0.55 -19.79
N HIS A 418 -17.42 0.18 -20.61
CA HIS A 418 -17.35 0.08 -22.07
C HIS A 418 -16.05 0.71 -22.61
N SER A 419 -15.72 1.93 -22.21
CA SER A 419 -14.50 2.61 -22.69
C SER A 419 -13.22 1.93 -22.21
N PHE A 420 -13.21 1.36 -21.00
CA PHE A 420 -12.09 0.56 -20.51
C PHE A 420 -11.95 -0.76 -21.30
N ALA A 421 -13.06 -1.46 -21.55
CA ALA A 421 -13.03 -2.68 -22.37
C ALA A 421 -12.51 -2.41 -23.77
N GLU A 422 -12.93 -1.30 -24.38
CA GLU A 422 -12.45 -0.86 -25.69
C GLU A 422 -10.96 -0.50 -25.67
N ALA A 423 -10.50 0.25 -24.67
CA ALA A 423 -9.08 0.55 -24.48
C ALA A 423 -8.23 -0.73 -24.34
N LEU A 424 -8.72 -1.70 -23.55
CA LEU A 424 -8.06 -2.97 -23.31
C LEU A 424 -8.06 -3.87 -24.56
N GLN A 425 -9.17 -3.91 -25.31
CA GLN A 425 -9.27 -4.62 -26.57
C GLN A 425 -8.29 -4.05 -27.60
N ARG A 426 -8.31 -2.74 -27.84
CA ARG A 426 -7.37 -2.07 -28.77
C ARG A 426 -5.91 -2.24 -28.39
N THR A 427 -5.64 -2.38 -27.10
CA THR A 427 -4.28 -2.61 -26.58
C THR A 427 -3.85 -4.07 -26.69
N SER A 428 -4.78 -5.02 -26.53
CA SER A 428 -4.49 -6.45 -26.66
C SER A 428 -4.52 -6.96 -28.12
N GLU A 429 -5.16 -6.21 -29.02
CA GLU A 429 -5.35 -6.61 -30.41
C GLU A 429 -4.03 -6.93 -31.13
N LYS A 430 -4.02 -8.07 -31.82
CA LYS A 430 -2.92 -8.55 -32.66
C LYS A 430 -3.45 -8.77 -34.07
N LEU A 431 -2.87 -8.06 -35.04
CA LEU A 431 -3.10 -8.36 -36.45
C LEU A 431 -2.60 -9.78 -36.78
N PRO A 432 -3.31 -10.53 -37.64
CA PRO A 432 -2.98 -11.92 -37.98
C PRO A 432 -1.50 -12.15 -38.27
N PRO A 433 -0.95 -13.33 -37.93
CA PRO A 433 0.43 -13.66 -38.25
C PRO A 433 0.61 -13.75 -39.78
N VAL A 434 1.71 -13.19 -40.27
CA VAL A 434 2.10 -13.30 -41.68
C VAL A 434 3.25 -14.28 -41.77
N LYS A 435 3.09 -15.32 -42.59
CA LYS A 435 4.14 -16.30 -42.85
C LYS A 435 4.91 -15.92 -44.11
N GLU A 436 6.22 -16.17 -44.09
CA GLU A 436 7.03 -16.10 -45.30
C GLU A 436 6.59 -17.19 -46.27
N VAL A 437 6.48 -16.84 -47.55
CA VAL A 437 6.30 -17.81 -48.62
C VAL A 437 7.58 -17.97 -49.42
N VAL A 438 7.85 -19.19 -49.89
CA VAL A 438 9.06 -19.51 -50.64
C VAL A 438 8.75 -19.36 -52.12
N ALA A 439 9.61 -18.65 -52.85
CA ALA A 439 9.44 -18.42 -54.27
C ALA A 439 10.56 -19.07 -55.10
N ASP A 440 10.17 -19.69 -56.21
CA ASP A 440 11.07 -20.04 -57.31
C ASP A 440 10.83 -19.10 -58.50
N LYS A 441 11.88 -18.80 -59.26
CA LYS A 441 11.82 -17.87 -60.41
C LYS A 441 12.33 -18.52 -61.68
N LYS A 442 11.43 -18.70 -62.64
CA LYS A 442 11.77 -19.07 -64.02
C LYS A 442 12.07 -17.81 -64.85
N SER A 443 13.35 -17.65 -65.20
CA SER A 443 13.81 -16.49 -65.96
C SER A 443 13.30 -16.51 -67.40
N ARG A 444 12.86 -15.36 -67.93
CA ARG A 444 12.48 -15.22 -69.35
C ARG A 444 13.62 -15.57 -70.31
N LYS A 445 14.87 -15.31 -69.88
CA LYS A 445 16.07 -15.65 -70.66
C LYS A 445 16.26 -17.15 -70.81
N VAL A 446 15.69 -17.94 -69.90
CA VAL A 446 15.77 -19.40 -69.90
C VAL A 446 14.52 -20.02 -70.54
N SER A 447 13.33 -19.44 -70.30
CA SER A 447 12.06 -19.98 -70.80
C SER A 447 11.64 -19.48 -72.19
N GLY A 448 12.31 -18.46 -72.75
CA GLY A 448 11.91 -17.81 -74.01
C GLY A 448 10.63 -16.96 -73.92
N ALA A 449 9.97 -16.91 -72.76
CA ALA A 449 8.70 -16.19 -72.57
C ALA A 449 8.90 -14.65 -72.55
N ALA A 450 7.82 -13.89 -72.78
CA ALA A 450 7.87 -12.43 -72.70
C ALA A 450 8.21 -11.91 -71.28
N ARG A 451 7.79 -12.64 -70.23
CA ARG A 451 7.91 -12.26 -68.81
C ARG A 451 8.49 -13.40 -67.97
N SER A 452 9.12 -13.06 -66.85
CA SER A 452 9.60 -14.07 -65.89
C SER A 452 8.47 -14.54 -64.99
N GLN A 453 8.29 -15.85 -64.89
CA GLN A 453 7.35 -16.46 -63.95
C GLN A 453 7.98 -16.57 -62.56
N VAL A 454 7.20 -16.22 -61.53
CA VAL A 454 7.50 -16.47 -60.13
C VAL A 454 6.42 -17.42 -59.61
N CYS A 455 6.84 -18.56 -59.07
CA CYS A 455 5.95 -19.53 -58.45
C CYS A 455 6.21 -19.52 -56.94
N VAL A 456 5.15 -19.31 -56.17
CA VAL A 456 5.22 -19.27 -54.71
C VAL A 456 4.57 -20.54 -54.14
N ASN A 457 5.15 -21.08 -53.07
CA ASN A 457 4.79 -22.38 -52.50
C ASN A 457 3.36 -22.45 -51.92
N ASN A 458 2.66 -21.33 -51.79
CA ASN A 458 1.25 -21.28 -51.37
C ASN A 458 0.26 -21.30 -52.54
N GLY A 459 0.71 -21.67 -53.74
CA GLY A 459 -0.14 -21.83 -54.93
C GLY A 459 -0.29 -20.56 -55.78
N HIS A 460 0.26 -19.42 -55.36
CA HIS A 460 0.32 -18.25 -56.24
C HIS A 460 1.35 -18.45 -57.36
N SER A 461 1.00 -18.02 -58.57
CA SER A 461 1.93 -17.89 -59.68
C SER A 461 1.63 -16.58 -60.40
N PHE A 462 2.69 -15.81 -60.71
CA PHE A 462 2.55 -14.53 -61.39
C PHE A 462 3.78 -14.25 -62.25
N PHE A 463 3.62 -13.32 -63.19
CA PHE A 463 4.64 -12.94 -64.16
C PHE A 463 5.10 -11.51 -63.90
N THR A 464 6.41 -11.27 -63.96
CA THR A 464 7.01 -9.98 -63.60
C THR A 464 7.43 -9.17 -64.82
N SER A 465 7.17 -7.86 -64.81
CA SER A 465 7.66 -6.96 -65.86
C SER A 465 9.19 -6.82 -65.84
N HIS A 466 9.75 -6.58 -67.04
CA HIS A 466 11.16 -6.31 -67.27
C HIS A 466 11.39 -4.96 -67.96
N ASP A 467 10.38 -4.08 -67.96
CA ASP A 467 10.54 -2.74 -68.46
C ASP A 467 11.63 -2.01 -67.68
N LYS A 468 12.49 -1.30 -68.43
CA LYS A 468 13.56 -0.47 -67.86
C LYS A 468 13.02 0.83 -67.24
N HIS A 469 11.82 1.24 -67.65
CA HIS A 469 11.06 2.33 -67.06
C HIS A 469 10.31 1.79 -65.84
N TYR A 470 10.84 2.09 -64.66
CA TYR A 470 10.17 1.81 -63.40
C TYR A 470 9.19 2.97 -63.15
N ASP A 471 8.02 2.68 -62.55
CA ASP A 471 7.26 3.73 -61.89
C ASP A 471 8.11 4.13 -60.66
N GLU A 472 8.90 5.21 -60.77
CA GLU A 472 9.84 5.65 -59.75
C GLU A 472 9.12 6.40 -58.62
N GLY A 473 8.87 5.71 -57.51
CA GLY A 473 8.48 6.29 -56.22
C GLY A 473 9.63 6.24 -55.21
N GLY A 474 9.58 7.12 -54.20
CA GLY A 474 10.70 7.45 -53.30
C GLY A 474 11.35 6.34 -52.45
N PHE A 475 10.86 5.10 -52.45
CA PHE A 475 11.41 4.01 -51.59
C PHE A 475 11.75 2.70 -52.31
N GLY A 476 11.79 2.70 -53.63
CA GLY A 476 12.37 1.58 -54.38
C GLY A 476 11.62 1.25 -55.66
N LYS A 477 12.23 0.34 -56.42
CA LYS A 477 11.70 -0.10 -57.72
C LYS A 477 10.51 -1.04 -57.49
N VAL A 478 9.31 -0.54 -57.73
CA VAL A 478 8.08 -1.35 -57.81
C VAL A 478 7.94 -1.89 -59.22
N LYS A 479 7.72 -3.20 -59.34
CA LYS A 479 7.46 -3.87 -60.61
C LYS A 479 5.99 -4.23 -60.74
N LYS A 480 5.51 -4.23 -61.98
CA LYS A 480 4.18 -4.72 -62.35
C LYS A 480 4.20 -6.25 -62.39
N GLY A 481 3.22 -6.87 -61.75
CA GLY A 481 2.98 -8.32 -61.75
C GLY A 481 1.68 -8.67 -62.48
N PHE A 482 1.70 -9.74 -63.26
CA PHE A 482 0.65 -10.15 -64.18
C PHE A 482 0.18 -11.58 -63.88
N PRO A 483 -1.09 -11.91 -64.12
CA PRO A 483 -1.63 -13.25 -63.86
C PRO A 483 -1.11 -14.29 -64.87
N SER A 484 -0.81 -13.88 -66.12
CA SER A 484 -0.23 -14.72 -67.17
C SER A 484 0.86 -13.98 -67.93
N ALA A 485 1.63 -14.71 -68.77
CA ALA A 485 2.71 -14.12 -69.56
C ALA A 485 2.22 -13.00 -70.49
N ASP A 486 1.04 -13.18 -71.08
CA ASP A 486 0.48 -12.31 -72.13
C ASP A 486 -0.65 -11.39 -71.63
N ALA A 487 -0.96 -11.42 -70.33
CA ALA A 487 -2.01 -10.57 -69.77
C ALA A 487 -1.70 -9.07 -70.04
N PRO A 488 -2.68 -8.28 -70.51
CA PRO A 488 -2.46 -6.87 -70.85
C PRO A 488 -2.30 -6.01 -69.60
N GLU A 489 -3.03 -6.34 -68.54
CA GLU A 489 -3.13 -5.51 -67.33
C GLU A 489 -2.43 -6.18 -66.13
N PRO A 490 -1.72 -5.40 -65.30
CA PRO A 490 -1.15 -5.89 -64.06
C PRO A 490 -2.22 -6.10 -62.98
N VAL A 491 -2.00 -7.10 -62.14
CA VAL A 491 -2.85 -7.42 -60.96
C VAL A 491 -2.06 -7.33 -59.66
N TYR A 492 -0.73 -7.28 -59.73
CA TYR A 492 0.14 -7.12 -58.57
C TYR A 492 1.12 -5.96 -58.72
N SER A 493 1.48 -5.36 -57.59
CA SER A 493 2.66 -4.56 -57.37
C SER A 493 3.71 -5.40 -56.63
N ILE A 494 4.96 -5.32 -57.07
CA ILE A 494 6.06 -6.12 -56.52
C ILE A 494 7.17 -5.17 -56.08
N LYS A 495 7.23 -4.90 -54.78
CA LYS A 495 8.23 -4.02 -54.16
C LYS A 495 9.42 -4.86 -53.71
N LYS A 496 10.61 -4.49 -54.18
CA LYS A 496 11.88 -5.05 -53.70
C LYS A 496 12.36 -4.23 -52.50
N LEU A 497 12.62 -4.88 -51.37
CA LEU A 497 13.27 -4.24 -50.23
C LEU A 497 14.79 -4.24 -50.42
N TYR A 498 15.42 -3.08 -50.22
CA TYR A 498 16.88 -2.89 -50.35
C TYR A 498 17.60 -2.95 -49.01
N GLU A 499 16.88 -3.20 -47.92
CA GLU A 499 17.45 -3.38 -46.59
C GLU A 499 18.48 -4.52 -46.59
N LYS A 500 19.68 -4.23 -46.10
CA LYS A 500 20.82 -5.15 -46.08
C LYS A 500 20.68 -6.18 -44.96
N ASP A 501 20.08 -5.78 -43.83
CA ASP A 501 19.78 -6.70 -42.73
C ASP A 501 18.52 -7.54 -43.04
N LYS A 502 18.71 -8.85 -43.23
CA LYS A 502 17.61 -9.78 -43.53
C LYS A 502 16.49 -9.73 -42.49
N GLY A 503 16.84 -9.59 -41.20
CA GLY A 503 15.85 -9.54 -40.13
C GLY A 503 14.97 -8.29 -40.20
N THR A 504 15.56 -7.13 -40.51
CA THR A 504 14.85 -5.86 -40.70
C THR A 504 13.99 -5.88 -41.96
N ALA A 505 14.52 -6.38 -43.07
CA ALA A 505 13.77 -6.56 -44.32
C ALA A 505 12.54 -7.45 -44.11
N GLN A 506 12.69 -8.57 -43.39
CA GLN A 506 11.58 -9.46 -43.07
C GLN A 506 10.53 -8.77 -42.18
N ARG A 507 10.95 -8.03 -41.15
CA ARG A 507 10.04 -7.28 -40.28
C ARG A 507 9.26 -6.21 -41.05
N GLU A 508 9.88 -5.56 -42.01
CA GLU A 508 9.22 -4.61 -42.91
C GLU A 508 8.24 -5.31 -43.85
N GLY A 509 8.62 -6.44 -44.46
CA GLY A 509 7.73 -7.24 -45.29
C GLY A 509 6.48 -7.72 -44.53
N ILE A 510 6.65 -8.25 -43.32
CA ILE A 510 5.53 -8.65 -42.44
C ILE A 510 4.61 -7.46 -42.17
N ARG A 511 5.19 -6.29 -41.91
CA ARG A 511 4.44 -5.08 -41.57
C ARG A 511 3.62 -4.57 -42.75
N GLU A 512 4.23 -4.45 -43.92
CA GLU A 512 3.53 -4.06 -45.15
C GLU A 512 2.35 -4.97 -45.43
N VAL A 513 2.56 -6.28 -45.39
CA VAL A 513 1.50 -7.27 -45.62
C VAL A 513 0.36 -7.11 -44.59
N LYS A 514 0.68 -6.93 -43.31
CA LYS A 514 -0.35 -6.74 -42.26
C LYS A 514 -1.23 -5.52 -42.50
N HIS A 515 -0.67 -4.41 -42.95
CA HIS A 515 -1.45 -3.19 -43.21
C HIS A 515 -2.25 -3.30 -44.50
N HIS A 516 -1.73 -3.97 -45.53
CA HIS A 516 -2.52 -4.31 -46.71
C HIS A 516 -3.73 -5.20 -46.36
N HIS A 517 -3.52 -6.25 -45.57
CA HIS A 517 -4.62 -7.11 -45.10
C HIS A 517 -5.64 -6.33 -44.27
N LEU A 518 -5.17 -5.42 -43.41
CA LEU A 518 -6.04 -4.57 -42.61
C LEU A 518 -6.94 -3.67 -43.47
N LEU A 519 -6.45 -3.23 -44.63
CA LEU A 519 -7.23 -2.48 -45.62
C LEU A 519 -8.03 -3.40 -46.58
N GLY A 520 -8.14 -4.69 -46.29
CA GLY A 520 -8.90 -5.65 -47.09
C GLY A 520 -8.24 -6.08 -48.40
N ARG A 521 -6.93 -5.83 -48.57
CA ARG A 521 -6.20 -6.11 -49.81
C ARG A 521 -5.43 -7.42 -49.73
N GLN A 522 -5.23 -8.06 -50.88
CA GLN A 522 -4.34 -9.21 -50.97
C GLN A 522 -2.87 -8.77 -50.93
N ALA A 523 -2.09 -9.40 -50.06
CA ALA A 523 -0.65 -9.21 -50.00
C ALA A 523 0.07 -10.42 -49.38
N PHE A 524 1.32 -10.62 -49.77
CA PHE A 524 2.25 -11.58 -49.16
C PHE A 524 3.69 -11.13 -49.40
N TYR A 525 4.65 -11.78 -48.74
CA TYR A 525 6.07 -11.51 -48.96
C TYR A 525 6.85 -12.80 -49.12
N TYR A 526 7.93 -12.75 -49.90
CA TYR A 526 8.84 -13.87 -50.11
C TYR A 526 10.30 -13.41 -50.12
N THR A 527 11.22 -14.33 -49.85
CA THR A 527 12.65 -14.10 -50.03
C THR A 527 13.15 -14.89 -51.23
N LEU A 528 13.90 -14.22 -52.11
CA LEU A 528 14.57 -14.84 -53.24
C LEU A 528 16.03 -14.41 -53.25
N LYS A 529 16.95 -15.38 -53.14
CA LYS A 529 18.41 -15.14 -53.08
C LYS A 529 18.81 -14.13 -51.99
N GLY A 530 18.16 -14.22 -50.82
CA GLY A 530 18.44 -13.34 -49.68
C GLY A 530 17.83 -11.93 -49.77
N ILE A 531 17.04 -11.63 -50.79
CA ILE A 531 16.34 -10.36 -50.97
C ILE A 531 14.85 -10.57 -50.69
N THR A 532 14.27 -9.72 -49.86
CA THR A 532 12.83 -9.72 -49.55
C THR A 532 12.05 -8.93 -50.60
N TYR A 533 10.94 -9.53 -51.05
CA TYR A 533 9.97 -8.94 -51.97
C TYR A 533 8.59 -8.93 -51.32
N ILE A 534 7.88 -7.83 -51.48
CA ILE A 534 6.48 -7.70 -51.09
C ILE A 534 5.65 -7.73 -52.36
N VAL A 535 4.62 -8.55 -52.37
CA VAL A 535 3.61 -8.60 -53.42
C VAL A 535 2.31 -8.11 -52.83
N ALA A 536 1.71 -7.09 -53.43
CA ALA A 536 0.42 -6.57 -53.03
C ALA A 536 -0.47 -6.34 -54.26
N GLU A 537 -1.77 -6.30 -54.06
CA GLU A 537 -2.75 -5.94 -55.09
C GLU A 537 -2.35 -4.65 -55.83
N TRP A 538 -2.40 -4.68 -57.17
CA TRP A 538 -2.12 -3.52 -58.00
C TRP A 538 -3.20 -2.43 -57.84
N GLN A 539 -2.78 -1.20 -57.53
CA GLN A 539 -3.69 -0.07 -57.43
C GLN A 539 -3.73 0.64 -58.79
N LYS A 540 -4.91 0.66 -59.42
CA LYS A 540 -5.14 1.34 -60.70
C LYS A 540 -5.03 2.87 -60.52
N GLY A 541 -4.47 3.55 -61.51
CA GLY A 541 -4.31 5.00 -61.51
C GLY A 541 -2.84 5.45 -61.62
N LYS A 542 -2.57 6.70 -61.25
CA LYS A 542 -1.20 7.23 -61.11
C LYS A 542 -1.03 7.93 -59.76
N GLY A 543 0.21 8.04 -59.29
CA GLY A 543 0.51 8.73 -58.03
C GLY A 543 0.07 10.19 -58.06
N LEU A 544 -0.35 10.77 -56.92
CA LEU A 544 -0.75 12.19 -56.85
C LEU A 544 0.37 13.11 -57.36
N HIS A 545 1.62 12.81 -56.99
CA HIS A 545 2.81 13.55 -57.46
C HIS A 545 3.01 13.55 -58.99
N CYS A 546 2.36 12.63 -59.72
CA CYS A 546 2.43 12.56 -61.18
C CYS A 546 1.36 13.43 -61.87
N TYR A 547 0.48 14.11 -61.12
CA TYR A 547 -0.49 15.03 -61.68
C TYR A 547 0.06 16.45 -61.70
N SER A 548 -0.03 17.12 -62.85
CA SER A 548 0.23 18.55 -62.92
C SER A 548 -0.92 19.35 -62.32
N VAL A 549 -0.64 20.60 -61.95
CA VAL A 549 -1.65 21.56 -61.48
C VAL A 549 -2.81 21.70 -62.48
N ASP A 550 -2.51 21.74 -63.77
CA ASP A 550 -3.53 21.90 -64.82
C ASP A 550 -4.36 20.63 -65.02
N GLU A 551 -3.76 19.45 -64.87
CA GLU A 551 -4.52 18.18 -64.86
C GLU A 551 -5.51 18.15 -63.69
N LEU A 552 -5.08 18.50 -62.48
CA LEU A 552 -5.96 18.51 -61.29
C LEU A 552 -7.10 19.52 -61.43
N LYS A 553 -6.82 20.72 -61.94
CA LYS A 553 -7.84 21.77 -62.15
C LYS A 553 -8.91 21.37 -63.17
N LYS A 554 -8.58 20.50 -64.13
CA LYS A 554 -9.56 19.94 -65.09
C LYS A 554 -10.50 18.94 -64.44
N ILE A 555 -10.13 18.34 -63.31
CA ILE A 555 -10.98 17.41 -62.57
C ILE A 555 -11.94 18.18 -61.67
N HIS A 556 -13.22 17.86 -61.77
CA HIS A 556 -14.25 18.48 -60.96
C HIS A 556 -13.95 18.33 -59.46
N MET A 557 -14.07 19.41 -58.70
CA MET A 557 -13.70 19.45 -57.28
C MET A 557 -14.44 18.40 -56.44
N LYS A 558 -15.70 18.11 -56.79
CA LYS A 558 -16.49 17.04 -56.15
C LYS A 558 -15.86 15.66 -56.31
N ASN A 559 -15.27 15.34 -57.46
CA ASN A 559 -14.58 14.06 -57.69
C ASN A 559 -13.26 14.01 -56.91
N ARG A 560 -12.53 15.12 -56.84
CA ARG A 560 -11.34 15.24 -55.98
C ARG A 560 -11.68 15.10 -54.49
N LEU A 561 -12.80 15.66 -54.04
CA LEU A 561 -13.30 15.46 -52.68
C LEU A 561 -13.69 14.00 -52.40
N ALA A 562 -14.30 13.30 -53.37
CA ALA A 562 -14.58 11.87 -53.27
C ALA A 562 -13.30 11.02 -53.18
N CYS A 563 -12.26 11.37 -53.94
CA CYS A 563 -10.92 10.78 -53.79
C CYS A 563 -10.37 11.03 -52.38
N LEU A 564 -10.34 12.28 -51.89
CA LEU A 564 -9.85 12.59 -50.54
C LEU A 564 -10.61 11.80 -49.46
N ARG A 565 -11.94 11.66 -49.62
CA ARG A 565 -12.78 10.83 -48.75
C ARG A 565 -12.30 9.37 -48.72
N ASP A 566 -11.99 8.76 -49.87
CA ASP A 566 -11.48 7.38 -49.94
C ASP A 566 -10.09 7.22 -49.28
N GLY A 567 -9.22 8.23 -49.43
CA GLY A 567 -7.94 8.28 -48.73
C GLY A 567 -8.09 8.40 -47.21
N LEU A 568 -8.99 9.29 -46.75
CA LEU A 568 -9.33 9.43 -45.34
C LEU A 568 -9.98 8.17 -44.76
N ALA A 569 -10.77 7.44 -45.54
CA ALA A 569 -11.37 6.18 -45.11
C ALA A 569 -10.30 5.14 -44.77
N GLN A 570 -9.29 4.98 -45.62
CA GLN A 570 -8.18 4.07 -45.35
C GLN A 570 -7.33 4.51 -44.16
N LEU A 571 -7.02 5.81 -44.07
CA LEU A 571 -6.29 6.35 -42.92
C LEU A 571 -7.09 6.13 -41.62
N ASN A 572 -8.41 6.30 -41.68
CA ASN A 572 -9.28 6.03 -40.54
C ASN A 572 -9.24 4.56 -40.11
N THR A 573 -9.29 3.62 -41.04
CA THR A 573 -9.14 2.18 -40.72
C THR A 573 -7.81 1.90 -40.02
N LEU A 574 -6.71 2.55 -40.42
CA LEU A 574 -5.42 2.41 -39.72
C LEU A 574 -5.52 2.94 -38.27
N HIS A 575 -6.05 4.15 -38.10
CA HIS A 575 -6.15 4.81 -36.79
C HIS A 575 -7.06 4.03 -35.82
N GLU A 576 -8.18 3.46 -36.28
CA GLU A 576 -9.09 2.62 -35.49
C GLU A 576 -8.37 1.42 -34.88
N HIS A 577 -7.44 0.82 -35.63
CA HIS A 577 -6.63 -0.32 -35.18
C HIS A 577 -5.33 0.13 -34.48
N ALA A 578 -5.29 1.39 -34.04
CA ALA A 578 -4.16 2.03 -33.39
C ALA A 578 -2.85 2.00 -34.19
N ARG A 579 -2.92 2.18 -35.52
CA ARG A 579 -1.75 2.29 -36.41
C ARG A 579 -1.59 3.72 -36.91
N VAL A 580 -0.38 4.25 -36.78
CA VAL A 580 0.04 5.50 -37.40
C VAL A 580 0.74 5.11 -38.70
N HIS A 581 0.35 5.73 -39.82
CA HIS A 581 1.00 5.52 -41.10
C HIS A 581 2.44 6.05 -41.09
N GLY A 582 2.64 7.27 -40.57
CA GLY A 582 3.94 7.86 -40.29
C GLY A 582 4.60 8.58 -41.47
N ASP A 583 4.26 8.21 -42.71
CA ASP A 583 4.80 8.83 -43.91
C ASP A 583 3.70 9.20 -44.93
N ILE A 584 2.70 9.97 -44.49
CA ILE A 584 1.65 10.48 -45.36
C ILE A 584 2.23 11.57 -46.28
N LYS A 585 2.13 11.35 -47.61
CA LYS A 585 2.60 12.27 -48.64
C LYS A 585 2.02 11.91 -50.01
N GLU A 586 2.10 12.83 -50.95
CA GLU A 586 1.62 12.68 -52.34
C GLU A 586 2.18 11.46 -53.10
N GLN A 587 3.40 11.00 -52.79
CA GLN A 587 3.98 9.81 -53.43
C GLN A 587 3.29 8.51 -52.97
N ASN A 588 2.67 8.54 -51.79
CA ASN A 588 2.06 7.38 -51.15
C ASN A 588 0.54 7.29 -51.40
N PHE A 589 0.02 8.06 -52.36
CA PHE A 589 -1.37 7.95 -52.80
C PHE A 589 -1.48 7.76 -54.31
N ILE A 590 -2.22 6.73 -54.71
CA ILE A 590 -2.59 6.48 -56.11
C ILE A 590 -4.02 6.97 -56.34
N LEU A 591 -4.22 7.78 -57.38
CA LEU A 591 -5.52 8.33 -57.76
C LEU A 591 -6.04 7.67 -59.02
N ASP A 592 -7.31 7.25 -58.97
CA ASP A 592 -8.09 6.88 -60.15
C ASP A 592 -9.37 7.72 -60.16
N PHE A 593 -9.36 8.80 -60.94
CA PHE A 593 -10.50 9.70 -61.06
C PHE A 593 -11.69 9.09 -61.81
N ASN A 594 -11.49 8.06 -62.62
CA ASN A 594 -12.60 7.34 -63.27
C ASN A 594 -13.41 6.57 -62.23
N ALA A 595 -12.73 6.01 -61.23
CA ALA A 595 -13.35 5.36 -60.08
C ALA A 595 -13.60 6.31 -58.89
N SER A 596 -13.21 7.59 -58.99
CA SER A 596 -13.19 8.56 -57.88
C SER A 596 -12.55 7.99 -56.61
N SER A 597 -11.43 7.27 -56.76
CA SER A 597 -10.75 6.56 -55.67
C SER A 597 -9.36 7.11 -55.41
N MET A 598 -8.88 6.97 -54.17
CA MET A 598 -7.55 7.38 -53.71
C MET A 598 -7.02 6.32 -52.76
N LYS A 599 -6.00 5.58 -53.18
CA LYS A 599 -5.48 4.43 -52.44
C LYS A 599 -4.13 4.77 -51.79
N LEU A 600 -4.10 4.69 -50.46
CA LEU A 600 -2.90 4.81 -49.65
C LEU A 600 -2.02 3.57 -49.85
N ILE A 601 -0.73 3.77 -50.09
CA ILE A 601 0.27 2.73 -50.30
C ILE A 601 1.51 2.99 -49.42
N ASP A 602 2.41 2.01 -49.35
CA ASP A 602 3.70 2.07 -48.66
C ASP A 602 3.60 2.20 -47.13
N PHE A 603 3.47 1.05 -46.46
CA PHE A 603 3.39 0.96 -45.00
C PHE A 603 4.74 0.68 -44.33
N GLY A 604 5.86 0.92 -45.04
CA GLY A 604 7.21 0.69 -44.52
C GLY A 604 7.53 1.54 -43.27
N GLY A 605 6.95 2.75 -43.18
CA GLY A 605 7.05 3.64 -42.02
C GLY A 605 6.00 3.41 -40.93
N SER A 606 4.98 2.60 -41.20
CA SER A 606 3.84 2.45 -40.30
C SER A 606 4.22 1.73 -39.01
N HIS A 607 3.54 2.10 -37.93
CA HIS A 607 3.79 1.55 -36.60
C HIS A 607 2.55 1.65 -35.74
N ARG A 608 2.58 0.95 -34.61
CA ARG A 608 1.53 1.04 -33.59
C ARG A 608 1.83 2.21 -32.68
N GLN A 609 0.83 3.00 -32.31
CA GLN A 609 0.96 4.13 -31.37
C GLN A 609 1.66 3.70 -30.05
N ALA A 610 2.43 4.60 -29.44
CA ALA A 610 3.39 4.33 -28.37
C ALA A 610 4.34 3.14 -28.66
N SER A 611 4.88 3.06 -29.86
CA SER A 611 5.95 2.12 -30.24
C SER A 611 7.32 2.77 -30.00
N GLU A 612 8.24 2.02 -29.41
CA GLU A 612 9.64 2.46 -29.18
C GLU A 612 10.50 2.48 -30.47
N LYS A 613 9.92 2.07 -31.60
CA LYS A 613 10.63 2.04 -32.88
C LYS A 613 10.85 3.47 -33.40
N PRO A 614 12.04 3.78 -33.95
CA PRO A 614 12.30 5.06 -34.58
C PRO A 614 11.35 5.30 -35.76
N PHE A 615 10.87 6.53 -35.85
CA PHE A 615 9.91 6.96 -36.87
C PHE A 615 10.63 7.27 -38.19
N ALA A 616 10.21 6.59 -39.26
CA ALA A 616 10.51 7.03 -40.61
C ALA A 616 9.41 8.01 -41.05
N TYR A 617 9.80 9.20 -41.46
CA TYR A 617 8.89 10.24 -41.97
C TYR A 617 9.63 11.11 -42.98
N THR A 618 8.89 11.74 -43.87
CA THR A 618 9.42 12.76 -44.78
C THR A 618 9.38 14.13 -44.08
N PRO A 619 10.53 14.78 -43.81
CA PRO A 619 10.58 16.01 -43.01
C PRO A 619 9.66 17.12 -43.50
N ALA A 620 9.51 17.28 -44.82
CA ALA A 620 8.65 18.31 -45.38
C ALA A 620 7.17 18.17 -45.02
N TYR A 621 6.71 16.97 -44.67
CA TYR A 621 5.32 16.70 -44.26
C TYR A 621 5.15 16.64 -42.74
N ALA A 622 6.24 16.77 -41.98
CA ALA A 622 6.20 16.69 -40.53
C ALA A 622 5.51 17.90 -39.91
N ASP A 623 4.69 17.66 -38.89
CA ASP A 623 4.18 18.75 -38.05
C ASP A 623 5.33 19.29 -37.17
N PRO A 624 5.70 20.57 -37.30
CA PRO A 624 6.82 21.15 -36.54
C PRO A 624 6.57 21.19 -35.03
N ARG A 625 5.34 20.95 -34.56
CA ARG A 625 4.97 21.03 -33.15
C ARG A 625 4.80 19.68 -32.46
N ILE A 626 4.76 18.58 -33.21
CA ILE A 626 4.57 17.24 -32.63
C ILE A 626 5.88 16.48 -32.64
N SER A 627 6.31 16.03 -31.47
CA SER A 627 7.25 14.90 -31.32
C SER A 627 6.49 13.59 -31.04
N GLY A 628 7.07 12.43 -31.37
CA GLY A 628 6.49 11.12 -31.05
C GLY A 628 5.42 10.58 -32.02
N ASP A 629 4.75 9.48 -31.66
CA ASP A 629 3.73 8.83 -32.50
C ASP A 629 2.30 9.21 -32.13
N HIS A 630 1.79 10.19 -32.86
CA HIS A 630 0.43 10.70 -32.69
C HIS A 630 -0.31 10.69 -34.03
N TYR A 631 -1.58 10.28 -34.05
CA TYR A 631 -2.40 10.28 -35.27
C TYR A 631 -2.54 11.69 -35.87
N GLY A 632 -2.44 12.72 -35.02
CA GLY A 632 -2.40 14.12 -35.45
C GLY A 632 -1.29 14.41 -36.48
N ARG A 633 -0.18 13.66 -36.49
CA ARG A 633 0.86 13.80 -37.52
C ARG A 633 0.36 13.41 -38.89
N ASP A 634 -0.28 12.24 -38.99
CA ASP A 634 -0.89 11.78 -40.23
C ASP A 634 -1.98 12.75 -40.70
N MET A 635 -2.76 13.31 -39.77
CA MET A 635 -3.76 14.34 -40.11
C MET A 635 -3.14 15.62 -40.64
N TYR A 636 -2.07 16.12 -40.03
CA TYR A 636 -1.37 17.32 -40.51
C TYR A 636 -0.81 17.10 -41.92
N ALA A 637 -0.13 15.98 -42.13
CA ALA A 637 0.42 15.59 -43.42
C ALA A 637 -0.68 15.36 -44.47
N MET A 638 -1.82 14.78 -44.09
CA MET A 638 -3.00 14.66 -44.96
C MET A 638 -3.56 16.04 -45.34
N GLY A 639 -3.44 17.05 -44.46
CA GLY A 639 -3.74 18.44 -44.79
C GLY A 639 -2.90 18.98 -45.94
N ILE A 640 -1.60 18.70 -45.95
CA ILE A 640 -0.69 19.07 -47.05
C ILE A 640 -1.08 18.34 -48.34
N VAL A 641 -1.35 17.03 -48.26
CA VAL A 641 -1.82 16.22 -49.39
C VAL A 641 -3.13 16.78 -49.96
N ALA A 642 -4.05 17.20 -49.10
CA ALA A 642 -5.28 17.85 -49.53
C ALA A 642 -5.00 19.19 -50.22
N MET A 643 -4.07 20.03 -49.72
CA MET A 643 -3.67 21.26 -50.41
C MET A 643 -3.14 20.99 -51.82
N GLN A 644 -2.34 19.92 -52.01
CA GLN A 644 -1.83 19.50 -53.32
C GLN A 644 -2.95 19.03 -54.26
N LEU A 645 -3.98 18.37 -53.72
CA LEU A 645 -5.15 17.93 -54.48
C LEU A 645 -6.06 19.10 -54.92
N PHE A 646 -6.01 20.24 -54.22
CA PHE A 646 -6.80 21.44 -54.50
C PHE A 646 -5.94 22.68 -54.83
N PRO A 647 -5.20 22.67 -55.95
CA PRO A 647 -4.24 23.72 -56.29
C PRO A 647 -4.86 25.09 -56.63
N GLU A 648 -6.17 25.16 -56.85
CA GLU A 648 -6.90 26.41 -56.95
C GLU A 648 -7.04 27.14 -55.61
N LEU A 649 -6.94 26.42 -54.48
CA LEU A 649 -7.03 26.97 -53.13
C LEU A 649 -5.66 27.29 -52.54
N TYR A 650 -4.65 26.47 -52.86
CA TYR A 650 -3.30 26.61 -52.33
C TYR A 650 -2.23 26.45 -53.40
N THR A 651 -1.18 27.24 -53.28
CA THR A 651 0.10 26.97 -53.94
C THR A 651 0.99 26.28 -52.92
N VAL A 652 1.41 25.04 -53.20
CA VAL A 652 2.27 24.23 -52.33
C VAL A 652 3.63 24.04 -52.99
N SER A 653 4.69 24.33 -52.25
CA SER A 653 6.08 24.06 -52.63
C SER A 653 6.70 23.17 -51.57
N VAL A 654 7.04 21.95 -51.98
CA VAL A 654 7.71 20.96 -51.12
C VAL A 654 9.17 20.90 -51.55
N ASP A 655 10.09 21.14 -50.61
CA ASP A 655 11.51 20.80 -50.77
C ASP A 655 11.86 19.59 -49.89
N ALA A 656 13.13 19.18 -49.87
CA ALA A 656 13.54 17.97 -49.15
C ALA A 656 13.28 18.04 -47.63
N LEU A 657 13.22 19.25 -47.04
CA LEU A 657 13.17 19.44 -45.59
C LEU A 657 11.91 20.16 -45.11
N THR A 658 11.31 21.00 -45.95
CA THR A 658 10.21 21.90 -45.56
C THR A 658 9.13 21.97 -46.63
N THR A 659 7.90 22.21 -46.18
CA THR A 659 6.77 22.56 -47.06
C THR A 659 6.37 24.01 -46.80
N ARG A 660 6.27 24.79 -47.88
CA ARG A 660 5.72 26.15 -47.87
C ARG A 660 4.42 26.15 -48.66
N PHE A 661 3.39 26.77 -48.10
CA PHE A 661 2.10 26.90 -48.77
C PHE A 661 1.53 28.32 -48.62
N LYS A 662 0.81 28.76 -49.66
CA LYS A 662 0.12 30.06 -49.69
C LYS A 662 -1.32 29.87 -50.16
N ALA A 663 -2.27 30.44 -49.45
CA ALA A 663 -3.67 30.46 -49.89
C ALA A 663 -3.82 31.39 -51.11
N ASN A 664 -4.51 30.91 -52.14
CA ASN A 664 -4.65 31.58 -53.44
C ASN A 664 -5.96 32.38 -53.58
N LYS A 665 -6.93 32.19 -52.68
CA LYS A 665 -8.29 32.71 -52.79
C LYS A 665 -8.70 33.55 -51.58
N VAL A 666 -9.22 34.76 -51.86
CA VAL A 666 -9.75 35.67 -50.82
C VAL A 666 -11.26 35.48 -50.61
N ARG A 667 -12.01 35.10 -51.66
CA ARG A 667 -13.46 34.87 -51.60
C ARG A 667 -13.81 33.49 -52.17
N PRO A 668 -13.80 32.43 -51.35
CA PRO A 668 -14.13 31.08 -51.78
C PRO A 668 -15.64 30.92 -52.00
N THR A 669 -16.02 30.07 -52.96
CA THR A 669 -17.36 29.50 -53.07
C THR A 669 -17.67 28.60 -51.87
N VAL A 670 -18.93 28.18 -51.70
CA VAL A 670 -19.33 27.35 -50.54
C VAL A 670 -18.54 26.03 -50.49
N ILE A 671 -18.36 25.33 -51.62
CA ILE A 671 -17.59 24.09 -51.66
C ILE A 671 -16.09 24.31 -51.43
N GLU A 672 -15.53 25.40 -51.96
CA GLU A 672 -14.13 25.78 -51.70
C GLU A 672 -13.94 26.09 -50.19
N GLN A 673 -14.89 26.80 -49.58
CA GLN A 673 -14.89 27.08 -48.15
C GLN A 673 -14.98 25.80 -47.32
N ALA A 674 -15.75 24.82 -47.79
CA ALA A 674 -15.87 23.53 -47.14
C ALA A 674 -14.53 22.77 -47.11
N VAL A 675 -13.79 22.79 -48.22
CA VAL A 675 -12.44 22.20 -48.30
C VAL A 675 -11.45 22.96 -47.42
N LEU A 676 -11.51 24.30 -47.40
CA LEU A 676 -10.67 25.12 -46.50
C LEU A 676 -10.90 24.79 -45.02
N PHE A 677 -12.16 24.60 -44.60
CA PHE A 677 -12.47 24.18 -43.22
C PHE A 677 -11.89 22.82 -42.88
N LEU A 678 -11.98 21.85 -43.80
CA LEU A 678 -11.41 20.52 -43.59
C LEU A 678 -9.88 20.59 -43.43
N ILE A 679 -9.19 21.27 -44.34
CA ILE A 679 -7.73 21.45 -44.29
C ILE A 679 -7.32 22.14 -42.99
N ALA A 680 -8.01 23.22 -42.61
CA ALA A 680 -7.74 23.93 -41.36
C ALA A 680 -7.97 23.05 -40.12
N ALA A 681 -8.98 22.18 -40.13
CA ALA A 681 -9.25 21.27 -39.02
C ALA A 681 -8.19 20.16 -38.91
N MET A 682 -7.72 19.61 -40.03
CA MET A 682 -6.65 18.60 -40.07
C MET A 682 -5.29 19.17 -39.64
N MET A 683 -5.02 20.44 -39.95
CA MET A 683 -3.76 21.12 -39.64
C MET A 683 -3.80 22.01 -38.39
N ARG A 684 -4.87 21.91 -37.59
CA ARG A 684 -5.06 22.77 -36.41
C ARG A 684 -3.89 22.62 -35.43
N SER A 685 -3.36 23.74 -34.95
CA SER A 685 -2.18 23.79 -34.09
C SER A 685 -2.37 23.16 -32.72
N ASP A 686 -3.54 23.39 -32.15
CA ASP A 686 -3.99 22.80 -30.90
C ASP A 686 -4.39 21.35 -31.15
N PHE A 687 -3.63 20.41 -30.59
CA PHE A 687 -3.79 18.97 -30.82
C PHE A 687 -5.12 18.46 -30.29
N ASP A 688 -5.59 19.00 -29.16
CA ASP A 688 -6.86 18.62 -28.56
C ASP A 688 -8.06 19.02 -29.41
N LYS A 689 -7.86 20.00 -30.29
CA LYS A 689 -8.90 20.51 -31.21
C LYS A 689 -8.70 20.05 -32.65
N ARG A 690 -7.59 19.37 -32.98
CA ARG A 690 -7.35 18.83 -34.33
C ARG A 690 -8.35 17.72 -34.61
N CYS A 691 -8.95 17.73 -35.79
CA CYS A 691 -9.94 16.70 -36.10
C CYS A 691 -9.28 15.33 -36.27
N THR A 692 -9.97 14.28 -35.84
CA THR A 692 -9.58 12.90 -36.11
C THR A 692 -9.84 12.52 -37.57
N SER A 693 -9.25 11.42 -38.03
CA SER A 693 -9.53 10.85 -39.37
C SER A 693 -11.00 10.49 -39.55
N GLU A 694 -11.68 10.03 -38.48
CA GLU A 694 -13.11 9.73 -38.48
C GLU A 694 -13.94 11.01 -38.66
N ALA A 695 -13.63 12.07 -37.91
CA ALA A 695 -14.32 13.35 -38.04
C ALA A 695 -14.16 13.93 -39.45
N ALA A 696 -12.96 13.88 -40.00
CA ALA A 696 -12.65 14.31 -41.37
C ALA A 696 -13.40 13.46 -42.42
N LEU A 697 -13.42 12.14 -42.26
CA LEU A 697 -14.18 11.22 -43.13
C LEU A 697 -15.69 11.52 -43.08
N SER A 698 -16.25 11.65 -41.88
CA SER A 698 -17.66 11.98 -41.65
C SER A 698 -18.04 13.33 -42.26
N TYR A 699 -17.16 14.32 -42.17
CA TYR A 699 -17.35 15.61 -42.82
C TYR A 699 -17.43 15.46 -44.36
N CYS A 700 -16.49 14.75 -44.97
CA CYS A 700 -16.53 14.48 -46.41
C CYS A 700 -17.79 13.72 -46.83
N ASP A 701 -18.20 12.70 -46.07
CA ASP A 701 -19.41 11.93 -46.34
C ASP A 701 -20.67 12.79 -46.32
N LYS A 702 -20.79 13.68 -45.32
CA LYS A 702 -21.93 14.61 -45.23
C LYS A 702 -21.92 15.62 -46.38
N LEU A 703 -20.76 16.17 -46.75
CA LEU A 703 -20.63 17.08 -47.88
C LEU A 703 -21.03 16.43 -49.21
N LEU A 704 -20.59 15.20 -49.46
CA LEU A 704 -20.87 14.51 -50.72
C LEU A 704 -22.33 14.06 -50.84
N LYS A 705 -22.99 13.79 -49.72
CA LYS A 705 -24.42 13.42 -49.64
C LYS A 705 -25.37 14.61 -49.66
N ALA A 706 -24.91 15.82 -49.35
CA ALA A 706 -25.76 17.00 -49.37
C ALA A 706 -26.29 17.27 -50.78
N ALA A 707 -27.63 17.29 -50.93
CA ALA A 707 -28.28 17.58 -52.21
C ALA A 707 -28.04 19.02 -52.66
N VAL A 708 -28.11 19.96 -51.71
CA VAL A 708 -27.77 21.37 -51.90
C VAL A 708 -26.84 21.78 -50.75
N LEU A 709 -25.71 22.39 -51.09
CA LEU A 709 -24.74 22.88 -50.11
C LEU A 709 -24.76 24.41 -50.08
N ASP A 710 -25.40 24.97 -49.06
CA ASP A 710 -25.36 26.40 -48.73
C ASP A 710 -24.52 26.67 -47.47
N ARG A 711 -24.46 27.94 -47.04
CA ARG A 711 -23.68 28.35 -45.88
C ARG A 711 -24.20 27.76 -44.56
N ASN A 712 -25.52 27.62 -44.41
CA ASN A 712 -26.12 27.11 -43.18
C ASN A 712 -25.86 25.61 -43.05
N VAL A 713 -26.13 24.85 -44.13
CA VAL A 713 -25.84 23.41 -44.18
C VAL A 713 -24.35 23.15 -43.96
N LEU A 714 -23.48 23.97 -44.55
CA LEU A 714 -22.04 23.85 -44.34
C LEU A 714 -21.66 24.03 -42.87
N GLU A 715 -22.19 25.05 -42.21
CA GLU A 715 -21.95 25.32 -40.79
C GLU A 715 -22.47 24.19 -39.88
N GLU A 716 -23.66 23.65 -40.16
CA GLU A 716 -24.21 22.50 -39.45
C GLU A 716 -23.31 21.27 -39.58
N ILE A 717 -22.87 20.95 -40.81
CA ILE A 717 -21.97 19.83 -41.08
C ILE A 717 -20.64 20.03 -40.35
N LYS A 718 -20.07 21.24 -40.41
CA LYS A 718 -18.80 21.61 -39.76
C LYS A 718 -18.85 21.45 -38.24
N ASN A 719 -19.94 21.92 -37.61
CA ASN A 719 -20.11 21.86 -36.16
C ASN A 719 -20.42 20.44 -35.69
N ALA A 720 -21.12 19.65 -36.49
CA ALA A 720 -21.44 18.25 -36.18
C ALA A 720 -20.26 17.27 -36.35
N THR A 721 -19.12 17.68 -36.95
CA THR A 721 -17.99 16.76 -37.23
C THR A 721 -16.63 17.32 -36.82
N ILE A 722 -16.09 18.31 -37.51
CA ILE A 722 -14.67 18.75 -37.40
C ILE A 722 -14.43 19.87 -36.37
N THR A 723 -15.49 20.39 -35.74
CA THR A 723 -15.41 21.45 -34.71
C THR A 723 -16.10 21.05 -33.40
N ARG A 724 -16.42 19.76 -33.23
CA ARG A 724 -17.22 19.24 -32.10
C ARG A 724 -16.69 19.79 -30.76
N PRO A 725 -17.55 20.36 -29.90
CA PRO A 725 -17.13 20.99 -28.64
C PRO A 725 -16.73 19.98 -27.57
N ASN A 726 -17.29 18.77 -27.61
CA ASN A 726 -17.03 17.70 -26.66
C ASN A 726 -16.30 16.55 -27.36
N LYS A 727 -15.22 16.07 -26.74
CA LYS A 727 -14.50 14.87 -27.19
C LYS A 727 -15.37 13.64 -26.94
N THR A 728 -15.44 12.74 -27.91
CA THR A 728 -16.04 11.40 -27.75
C THR A 728 -15.03 10.45 -27.13
N VAL A 729 -15.48 9.28 -26.66
CA VAL A 729 -14.58 8.19 -26.22
C VAL A 729 -13.58 7.86 -27.32
N GLU A 730 -14.02 7.84 -28.57
CA GLU A 730 -13.16 7.58 -29.71
C GLU A 730 -12.07 8.63 -29.89
N ASP A 731 -12.41 9.91 -29.70
CA ASP A 731 -11.43 10.99 -29.76
C ASP A 731 -10.38 10.82 -28.65
N VAL A 732 -10.80 10.46 -27.43
CA VAL A 732 -9.90 10.26 -26.28
C VAL A 732 -9.03 9.01 -26.43
N LEU A 733 -9.56 7.92 -26.99
CA LEU A 733 -8.79 6.72 -27.32
C LEU A 733 -7.78 6.93 -28.46
N ARG A 734 -7.92 8.04 -29.20
CA ARG A 734 -7.02 8.47 -30.27
C ARG A 734 -6.02 9.57 -29.84
N MET A 735 -6.09 10.02 -28.60
CA MET A 735 -5.07 10.89 -28.00
C MET A 735 -4.01 10.01 -27.34
#